data_AF-A0A9P8J3B7-F1
#
_entry.id   AF-A0A9P8J3B7-F1
#
_cell.length_a   1.000
_cell.length_b   1.000
_cell.length_c   1.000
_cell.angle_alpha   90.00
_cell.angle_beta   90.00
_cell.angle_gamma   90.00
#
_symmetry.space_group_name_H-M   'P 1'
#
loop_
_entity.id
_entity.type
_entity.pdbx_description
1 polymer ?
#
loop_
_entity_poly.entity_id
_entity_poly.type
_entity_poly.pdbx_seq_one_letter_code
_entity_poly.pdbx_strand_id
1 'polypeptide(L)'
;MHRGLARSLRVPYLNYKKDTRYILWWLAHASNSIIGAIPDDQKAAADVLNTTGHMTCSEIEIMAQRVGAAYHKRGELVSSTILYLFDSVIEARRNMSEEYKARFTGIHDEEFQRSNDRHQAFIKTLIFAFKVLGGDHWLSTEAEKQRRTLASEKEIEEVVFTNAFSALSVHQTNDDSDLETTSNTVEAPIEEYCVDDGPDETLDHALVVCMAFMEGLSLRRSLQALWKLVVHRHMNVAVAGVETKMAIALVKTTAAAVFVKADSKGGSSDSYINLLDEVSNAVSASISSSQYAELRGSFGIHIYKSLVDFVIDYRKNRTGRPTKRLQIELDKWTPTCDLEKLSADERLEWRRLYTVNWLYDLVNVFSHIVRQEKHPKTASPEKIIWSLDGPYRRDVRLFGLEDFASTVTTWAMQKPGTPFENKVLLHHVFQLHCIVDSFTVAQGWSPDLSDAEFEPRPEEFHPREAISRFLDNHTDGLSIGFIRGVDVFLKAIKRTPSIFRFAHPENILEELPYLQKLFKNWLGVSSHAFTAINSPPSRFEQTGKIKESSHNGLWEFSPFLCGVGLAEALDIAYRISLIIWNEISEPLQLMQLYESLVHKKYLQEDINRLKDLHDMFYDKSFADAVKHTEHYRKNKYFPGSGVPQARTLSRSATELEEWLSLEENVFLRSKPNLLLFREYDWRFWCIPEDKMIPNSLLGSLYIVQTKRTVDPATGKIRFEDTDLIKNARKQNRMNYRDDDSILRRAEITNRWRIKGMKGLEEPLPSIADLDIAASTQDFQHTINDDPPLSIFTV
;
A
#
# COMPACT_ATOMS: atom_id res chain seq x y z
N MET A 1 5.80 1.45 -8.56
CA MET A 1 5.38 0.67 -7.38
C MET A 1 5.54 -0.84 -7.58
N HIS A 2 4.87 -1.51 -8.53
CA HIS A 2 5.02 -2.97 -8.74
C HIS A 2 6.46 -3.46 -9.03
N ARG A 3 7.24 -2.74 -9.84
CA ARG A 3 8.67 -3.06 -10.02
C ARG A 3 9.48 -2.94 -8.72
N GLY A 4 9.04 -2.08 -7.79
CA GLY A 4 9.62 -1.94 -6.46
C GLY A 4 9.30 -3.16 -5.59
N LEU A 5 8.05 -3.64 -5.61
CA LEU A 5 7.63 -4.89 -4.96
C LEU A 5 8.38 -6.12 -5.50
N ALA A 6 8.51 -6.26 -6.82
CA ALA A 6 9.25 -7.37 -7.44
C ALA A 6 10.78 -7.31 -7.19
N ARG A 7 11.30 -6.13 -6.82
CA ARG A 7 12.69 -5.90 -6.38
C ARG A 7 12.79 -5.71 -4.86
N SER A 8 11.70 -5.95 -4.13
CA SER A 8 11.66 -5.75 -2.69
C SER A 8 12.31 -6.97 -2.05
N LEU A 9 13.56 -6.81 -1.60
CA LEU A 9 14.30 -7.83 -0.85
C LEU A 9 13.61 -8.25 0.47
N ARG A 10 12.49 -7.61 0.85
CA ARG A 10 11.68 -7.83 2.07
C ARG A 10 11.34 -9.27 2.38
N VAL A 11 10.57 -9.90 1.48
CA VAL A 11 9.95 -11.21 1.73
C VAL A 11 11.01 -12.29 1.61
N PRO A 12 11.93 -12.23 0.63
CA PRO A 12 13.09 -13.11 0.63
C PRO A 12 13.93 -12.99 1.91
N TYR A 13 14.20 -11.78 2.42
CA TYR A 13 15.08 -11.57 3.58
C TYR A 13 14.57 -12.22 4.86
N LEU A 14 13.33 -11.94 5.23
CA LEU A 14 12.74 -12.47 6.47
C LEU A 14 12.51 -13.97 6.37
N ASN A 15 12.02 -14.43 5.21
CA ASN A 15 11.79 -15.86 4.97
C ASN A 15 13.11 -16.61 5.01
N TYR A 16 14.17 -16.15 4.32
CA TYR A 16 15.43 -16.89 4.35
C TYR A 16 16.08 -16.85 5.74
N LYS A 17 15.96 -15.79 6.55
CA LYS A 17 16.48 -15.81 7.93
C LYS A 17 15.72 -16.80 8.81
N LYS A 18 14.39 -16.82 8.71
CA LYS A 18 13.53 -17.81 9.38
C LYS A 18 13.90 -19.23 8.94
N ASP A 19 13.96 -19.47 7.64
CA ASP A 19 14.30 -20.76 7.04
C ASP A 19 15.74 -21.17 7.37
N THR A 20 16.68 -20.22 7.46
CA THR A 20 18.05 -20.49 7.93
C THR A 20 18.01 -21.05 9.36
N ARG A 21 17.24 -20.45 10.28
CA ARG A 21 17.13 -20.96 11.66
C ARG A 21 16.54 -22.36 11.71
N TYR A 22 15.52 -22.63 10.89
CA TYR A 22 14.95 -23.98 10.78
C TYR A 22 15.97 -25.01 10.28
N ILE A 23 16.79 -24.64 9.29
CA ILE A 23 17.88 -25.49 8.81
C ILE A 23 18.90 -25.75 9.92
N LEU A 24 19.37 -24.71 10.62
CA LEU A 24 20.37 -24.84 11.68
C LEU A 24 19.86 -25.68 12.85
N TRP A 25 18.62 -25.42 13.29
CA TRP A 25 17.95 -26.18 14.33
C TRP A 25 17.83 -27.66 13.95
N TRP A 26 17.30 -27.94 12.75
CA TRP A 26 17.14 -29.31 12.26
C TRP A 26 18.49 -30.04 12.19
N LEU A 27 19.51 -29.37 11.67
CA LEU A 27 20.83 -29.96 11.47
C LEU A 27 21.50 -30.29 12.82
N ALA A 28 21.41 -29.38 13.79
CA ALA A 28 21.91 -29.59 15.15
C ALA A 28 21.19 -30.75 15.83
N HIS A 29 19.86 -30.80 15.78
CA HIS A 29 19.07 -31.86 16.40
C HIS A 29 19.31 -33.23 15.75
N ALA A 30 19.35 -33.29 14.42
CA ALA A 30 19.66 -34.53 13.70
C ALA A 30 21.07 -35.02 14.03
N SER A 31 22.06 -34.11 14.09
CA SER A 31 23.43 -34.44 14.48
C SER A 31 23.53 -34.91 15.93
N ASN A 32 22.90 -34.20 16.87
CA ASN A 32 22.87 -34.56 18.29
C ASN A 32 22.24 -35.92 18.52
N SER A 33 21.15 -36.22 17.81
CA SER A 33 20.48 -37.51 17.84
C SER A 33 21.40 -38.65 17.38
N ILE A 34 22.20 -38.41 16.33
CA ILE A 34 23.19 -39.38 15.86
C ILE A 34 24.31 -39.57 16.90
N ILE A 35 24.82 -38.48 17.50
CA ILE A 35 25.85 -38.56 18.56
C ILE A 35 25.32 -39.33 19.78
N GLY A 36 24.07 -39.10 20.17
CA GLY A 36 23.42 -39.79 21.30
C GLY A 36 23.29 -41.29 21.09
N ALA A 37 23.20 -41.74 19.83
CA ALA A 37 23.14 -43.16 19.47
C ALA A 37 24.53 -43.84 19.40
N ILE A 38 25.63 -43.09 19.50
CA ILE A 38 27.00 -43.65 19.52
C ILE A 38 27.35 -44.08 20.95
N PRO A 39 27.81 -45.32 21.16
CA PRO A 39 28.33 -45.78 22.45
C PRO A 39 29.47 -44.90 22.98
N ASP A 40 29.49 -44.62 24.29
CA ASP A 40 30.44 -43.68 24.91
C ASP A 40 31.93 -44.06 24.69
N ASP A 41 32.23 -45.34 24.48
CA ASP A 41 33.57 -45.86 24.20
C ASP A 41 34.03 -45.62 22.74
N GLN A 42 33.12 -45.20 21.85
CA GLN A 42 33.36 -44.97 20.43
C GLN A 42 33.20 -43.50 20.01
N LYS A 43 32.84 -42.60 20.93
CA LYS A 43 32.71 -41.16 20.64
C LYS A 43 34.08 -40.57 20.32
N ALA A 44 34.19 -39.94 19.15
CA ALA A 44 35.36 -39.17 18.77
C ALA A 44 35.39 -37.83 19.51
N ALA A 45 36.56 -37.20 19.60
CA ALA A 45 36.70 -35.85 20.17
C ALA A 45 35.87 -34.78 19.40
N ALA A 46 35.43 -35.07 18.17
CA ALA A 46 34.58 -34.21 17.35
C ALA A 46 33.06 -34.42 17.56
N ASP A 47 32.66 -35.37 18.42
CA ASP A 47 31.25 -35.69 18.72
C ASP A 47 30.72 -34.85 19.88
N VAL A 48 30.78 -33.53 19.71
CA VAL A 48 30.25 -32.55 20.67
C VAL A 48 28.79 -32.26 20.36
N LEU A 49 27.94 -32.36 21.39
CA LEU A 49 26.52 -32.00 21.29
C LEU A 49 26.37 -30.48 21.21
N ASN A 50 25.55 -29.99 20.27
CA ASN A 50 25.18 -28.58 20.21
C ASN A 50 23.91 -28.35 21.03
N THR A 51 24.06 -27.81 22.24
CA THR A 51 22.92 -27.44 23.12
C THR A 51 22.67 -25.94 23.19
N THR A 52 23.56 -25.13 22.62
CA THR A 52 23.54 -23.66 22.71
C THR A 52 22.86 -23.00 21.52
N GLY A 53 22.68 -23.68 20.40
CA GLY A 53 22.15 -23.10 19.16
C GLY A 53 23.19 -22.31 18.33
N HIS A 54 24.32 -21.96 18.93
CA HIS A 54 25.45 -21.30 18.28
C HIS A 54 26.34 -22.30 17.56
N MET A 55 26.71 -22.02 16.31
CA MET A 55 27.61 -22.88 15.53
C MET A 55 28.49 -22.08 14.56
N THR A 56 29.63 -22.64 14.17
CA THR A 56 30.51 -22.10 13.13
C THR A 56 30.22 -22.77 11.79
N CYS A 57 30.67 -22.15 10.69
CA CYS A 57 30.58 -22.71 9.34
C CYS A 57 31.24 -24.10 9.28
N SER A 58 32.38 -24.27 9.94
CA SER A 58 33.08 -25.56 10.05
C SER A 58 32.23 -26.61 10.78
N GLU A 59 31.57 -26.25 11.87
CA GLU A 59 30.70 -27.16 12.61
C GLU A 59 29.47 -27.57 11.80
N ILE A 60 28.89 -26.65 11.01
CA ILE A 60 27.80 -26.98 10.07
C ILE A 60 28.25 -28.03 9.06
N GLU A 61 29.45 -27.90 8.49
CA GLU A 61 29.98 -28.89 7.54
C GLU A 61 30.16 -30.27 8.20
N ILE A 62 30.66 -30.31 9.43
CA ILE A 62 30.83 -31.55 10.21
C ILE A 62 29.47 -32.19 10.50
N MET A 63 28.49 -31.41 10.97
CA MET A 63 27.14 -31.90 11.24
C MET A 63 26.47 -32.42 9.97
N ALA A 64 26.59 -31.71 8.85
CA ALA A 64 26.04 -32.14 7.56
C ALA A 64 26.67 -33.43 7.05
N GLN A 65 28.00 -33.60 7.19
CA GLN A 65 28.68 -34.86 6.89
C GLN A 65 28.19 -36.01 7.76
N ARG A 66 28.06 -35.78 9.07
CA ARG A 66 27.56 -36.78 10.02
C ARG A 66 26.14 -37.23 9.65
N VAL A 67 25.25 -36.27 9.41
CA VAL A 67 23.86 -36.54 9.02
C VAL A 67 23.82 -37.24 7.66
N GLY A 68 24.50 -36.73 6.64
CA GLY A 68 24.54 -37.32 5.31
C GLY A 68 25.07 -38.76 5.31
N ALA A 69 26.15 -39.03 6.05
CA ALA A 69 26.68 -40.38 6.21
C ALA A 69 25.69 -41.33 6.90
N ALA A 70 24.97 -40.84 7.91
CA ALA A 70 23.97 -41.64 8.63
C ALA A 70 22.77 -42.00 7.75
N TYR A 71 22.29 -41.09 6.90
CA TYR A 71 21.22 -41.36 5.93
C TYR A 71 21.69 -42.31 4.82
N HIS A 72 22.90 -42.09 4.30
CA HIS A 72 23.48 -42.95 3.27
C HIS A 72 23.66 -44.39 3.77
N LYS A 73 24.12 -44.57 5.01
CA LYS A 73 24.26 -45.90 5.63
C LYS A 73 22.91 -46.63 5.80
N ARG A 74 21.80 -45.89 5.93
CA ARG A 74 20.44 -46.44 6.01
C ARG A 74 19.81 -46.71 4.64
N GLY A 75 20.39 -46.20 3.56
CA GLY A 75 19.76 -46.21 2.23
C GLY A 75 18.54 -45.28 2.14
N GLU A 76 18.42 -44.31 3.05
CA GLU A 76 17.34 -43.34 3.11
C GLU A 76 17.74 -42.02 2.45
N LEU A 77 16.75 -41.27 1.97
CA LEU A 77 16.96 -39.92 1.44
C LEU A 77 16.50 -38.89 2.48
N VAL A 78 17.23 -37.78 2.57
CA VAL A 78 16.81 -36.63 3.37
C VAL A 78 15.50 -36.09 2.82
N SER A 79 14.60 -35.69 3.70
CA SER A 79 13.30 -35.13 3.32
C SER A 79 13.44 -34.01 2.31
N SER A 80 12.66 -34.13 1.24
CA SER A 80 12.67 -33.19 0.13
C SER A 80 12.26 -31.77 0.56
N THR A 81 11.50 -31.61 1.64
CA THR A 81 11.18 -30.30 2.25
C THR A 81 12.42 -29.62 2.84
N ILE A 82 13.33 -30.38 3.46
CA ILE A 82 14.59 -29.83 4.00
C ILE A 82 15.50 -29.41 2.84
N LEU A 83 15.60 -30.23 1.80
CA LEU A 83 16.38 -29.89 0.60
C LEU A 83 15.81 -28.65 -0.11
N TYR A 84 14.49 -28.51 -0.17
CA TYR A 84 13.82 -27.30 -0.66
C TYR A 84 14.17 -26.06 0.19
N LEU A 85 14.18 -26.16 1.52
CA LEU A 85 14.59 -25.06 2.40
C LEU A 85 16.03 -24.63 2.12
N PHE A 86 16.96 -25.58 1.99
CA PHE A 86 18.35 -25.27 1.62
C PHE A 86 18.44 -24.55 0.28
N ASP A 87 17.77 -25.04 -0.77
CA ASP A 87 17.76 -24.41 -2.11
C ASP A 87 17.21 -22.98 -2.06
N SER A 88 16.06 -22.79 -1.40
CA SER A 88 15.42 -21.49 -1.19
C SER A 88 16.34 -20.49 -0.45
N VAL A 89 16.95 -20.92 0.66
CA VAL A 89 17.86 -20.07 1.45
C VAL A 89 19.13 -19.72 0.67
N ILE A 90 19.70 -20.66 -0.07
CA ILE A 90 20.89 -20.42 -0.90
C ILE A 90 20.58 -19.40 -2.00
N GLU A 91 19.45 -19.55 -2.70
CA GLU A 91 19.03 -18.62 -3.75
C GLU A 91 18.79 -17.22 -3.19
N ALA A 92 18.03 -17.12 -2.09
CA ALA A 92 17.73 -15.85 -1.46
C ALA A 92 18.98 -15.11 -0.94
N ARG A 93 19.93 -15.84 -0.33
CA ARG A 93 21.20 -15.26 0.14
C ARG A 93 22.11 -14.82 -0.99
N ARG A 94 22.14 -15.54 -2.12
CA ARG A 94 22.87 -15.13 -3.33
C ARG A 94 22.30 -13.84 -3.91
N ASN A 95 20.98 -13.79 -4.11
CA ASN A 95 20.31 -12.59 -4.61
C ASN A 95 20.57 -11.38 -3.72
N MET A 96 20.53 -11.56 -2.39
CA MET A 96 20.86 -10.52 -1.42
C MET A 96 22.31 -10.06 -1.55
N SER A 97 23.28 -10.98 -1.65
CA SER A 97 24.70 -10.64 -1.82
C SER A 97 24.98 -9.89 -3.12
N GLU A 98 24.32 -10.29 -4.21
CA GLU A 98 24.47 -9.65 -5.51
C GLU A 98 23.86 -8.25 -5.54
N GLU A 99 22.65 -8.08 -5.00
CA GLU A 99 22.05 -6.75 -4.85
C GLU A 99 22.88 -5.85 -3.92
N TYR A 100 23.42 -6.42 -2.84
CA TYR A 100 24.32 -5.73 -1.92
C TYR A 100 25.57 -5.22 -2.65
N LYS A 101 26.22 -6.09 -3.44
CA LYS A 101 27.38 -5.70 -4.24
C LYS A 101 27.01 -4.64 -5.29
N ALA A 102 25.87 -4.76 -5.95
CA ALA A 102 25.43 -3.86 -7.01
C ALA A 102 25.09 -2.44 -6.52
N ARG A 103 24.54 -2.29 -5.32
CA ARG A 103 24.14 -0.97 -4.78
C ARG A 103 25.30 -0.20 -4.15
N PHE A 104 26.34 -0.90 -3.69
CA PHE A 104 27.51 -0.31 -3.04
C PHE A 104 28.78 -0.39 -3.91
N THR A 105 28.64 -0.67 -5.22
CA THR A 105 29.77 -0.61 -6.16
C THR A 105 30.42 0.77 -6.13
N GLY A 106 31.69 0.84 -5.71
CA GLY A 106 32.48 2.08 -5.65
C GLY A 106 32.80 2.55 -4.23
N ILE A 107 32.26 1.92 -3.20
CA ILE A 107 32.65 2.14 -1.80
C ILE A 107 33.79 1.19 -1.46
N HIS A 108 35.01 1.73 -1.29
CA HIS A 108 36.18 0.96 -0.88
C HIS A 108 36.29 0.96 0.65
N ASP A 109 35.57 0.03 1.29
CA ASP A 109 35.64 -0.21 2.72
C ASP A 109 36.07 -1.68 2.99
N GLU A 110 37.10 -1.84 3.82
CA GLU A 110 37.61 -3.15 4.22
C GLU A 110 36.63 -3.91 5.11
N GLU A 111 35.85 -3.23 5.94
CA GLU A 111 34.86 -3.87 6.81
C GLU A 111 33.65 -4.37 6.01
N PHE A 112 33.19 -3.56 5.06
CA PHE A 112 32.23 -3.96 4.03
C PHE A 112 32.68 -5.20 3.25
N GLN A 113 33.93 -5.19 2.76
CA GLN A 113 34.47 -6.31 2.00
C GLN A 113 34.55 -7.59 2.86
N ARG A 114 35.00 -7.48 4.11
CA ARG A 114 35.02 -8.59 5.07
C ARG A 114 33.63 -9.14 5.37
N SER A 115 32.61 -8.29 5.54
CA SER A 115 31.23 -8.73 5.76
C SER A 115 30.68 -9.48 4.55
N ASN A 116 30.87 -8.94 3.34
CA ASN A 116 30.45 -9.61 2.12
C ASN A 116 31.20 -10.94 1.90
N ASP A 117 32.49 -11.00 2.25
CA ASP A 117 33.28 -12.24 2.18
C ASP A 117 32.79 -13.29 3.19
N ARG A 118 32.39 -12.90 4.40
CA ARG A 118 31.73 -13.80 5.38
C ARG A 118 30.39 -14.32 4.86
N HIS A 119 29.57 -13.45 4.26
CA HIS A 119 28.29 -13.87 3.66
C HIS A 119 28.51 -14.87 2.51
N GLN A 120 29.53 -14.66 1.68
CA GLN A 120 29.94 -15.59 0.62
C GLN A 120 30.51 -16.91 1.17
N ALA A 121 31.28 -16.88 2.26
CA ALA A 121 31.77 -18.07 2.94
C ALA A 121 30.58 -18.90 3.47
N PHE A 122 29.62 -18.26 4.12
CA PHE A 122 28.43 -18.94 4.63
C PHE A 122 27.57 -19.55 3.52
N ILE A 123 27.39 -18.84 2.40
CA ILE A 123 26.71 -19.39 1.21
C ILE A 123 27.42 -20.67 0.71
N LYS A 124 28.76 -20.70 0.69
CA LYS A 124 29.52 -21.89 0.29
C LYS A 124 29.30 -23.06 1.25
N THR A 125 29.27 -22.80 2.56
CA THR A 125 28.97 -23.82 3.57
C THR A 125 27.57 -24.40 3.41
N LEU A 126 26.55 -23.57 3.15
CA LEU A 126 25.19 -24.06 2.88
C LEU A 126 25.14 -24.90 1.59
N ILE A 127 25.83 -24.49 0.53
CA ILE A 127 25.94 -25.29 -0.70
C ILE A 127 26.64 -26.63 -0.44
N PHE A 128 27.69 -26.63 0.37
CA PHE A 128 28.38 -27.85 0.77
C PHE A 128 27.43 -28.80 1.52
N ALA A 129 26.77 -28.30 2.56
CA ALA A 129 25.81 -29.08 3.34
C ALA A 129 24.68 -29.64 2.46
N PHE A 130 24.11 -28.81 1.58
CA PHE A 130 23.08 -29.23 0.63
C PHE A 130 23.52 -30.41 -0.25
N LYS A 131 24.75 -30.36 -0.78
CA LYS A 131 25.30 -31.44 -1.61
C LYS A 131 25.51 -32.74 -0.83
N VAL A 132 26.10 -32.64 0.35
CA VAL A 132 26.38 -33.81 1.21
C VAL A 132 25.10 -34.52 1.65
N LEU A 133 24.01 -33.77 1.82
CA LEU A 133 22.69 -34.31 2.17
C LEU A 133 21.91 -34.88 0.97
N GLY A 134 22.50 -34.89 -0.23
CA GLY A 134 21.88 -35.47 -1.44
C GLY A 134 21.13 -34.47 -2.33
N GLY A 135 21.34 -33.17 -2.15
CA GLY A 135 20.68 -32.11 -2.90
C GLY A 135 20.86 -32.16 -4.42
N ASP A 136 22.04 -32.56 -4.91
CA ASP A 136 22.31 -32.68 -6.36
C ASP A 136 21.41 -33.74 -7.02
N HIS A 137 21.17 -34.86 -6.32
CA HIS A 137 20.24 -35.90 -6.80
C HIS A 137 18.80 -35.37 -6.80
N TRP A 138 18.38 -34.68 -5.74
CA TRP A 138 17.04 -34.10 -5.63
C TRP A 138 16.74 -33.05 -6.71
N LEU A 139 17.71 -32.17 -7.03
CA LEU A 139 17.58 -31.18 -8.12
C LEU A 139 17.32 -31.84 -9.47
N SER A 140 17.91 -33.01 -9.71
CA SER A 140 17.77 -33.73 -10.99
C SER A 140 16.46 -34.53 -11.13
N THR A 141 15.75 -34.80 -10.03
CA THR A 141 14.64 -35.78 -10.01
C THR A 141 13.30 -35.22 -9.49
N GLU A 142 13.29 -34.39 -8.44
CA GLU A 142 12.05 -34.06 -7.70
C GLU A 142 11.81 -32.55 -7.48
N ALA A 143 12.83 -31.70 -7.68
CA ALA A 143 12.74 -30.25 -7.42
C ALA A 143 11.64 -29.52 -8.20
N GLU A 144 11.40 -29.91 -9.46
CA GLU A 144 10.39 -29.31 -10.33
C GLU A 144 8.95 -29.58 -9.85
N LYS A 145 8.72 -30.72 -9.18
CA LYS A 145 7.41 -31.12 -8.65
C LYS A 145 7.09 -30.36 -7.37
N GLN A 146 8.05 -30.27 -6.45
CA GLN A 146 7.84 -29.60 -5.17
C GLN A 146 7.79 -28.08 -5.29
N ARG A 147 8.54 -27.46 -6.22
CA ARG A 147 8.38 -26.02 -6.53
C ARG A 147 6.96 -25.66 -7.02
N ARG A 148 6.18 -26.63 -7.53
CA ARG A 148 4.79 -26.44 -8.01
C ARG A 148 3.73 -26.66 -6.93
N THR A 149 4.04 -27.42 -5.89
CA THR A 149 3.19 -27.64 -4.71
C THR A 149 3.84 -26.96 -3.51
N LEU A 150 3.58 -25.66 -3.32
CA LEU A 150 4.05 -24.95 -2.12
C LEU A 150 3.54 -25.70 -0.88
N ALA A 151 4.46 -26.20 -0.05
CA ALA A 151 4.12 -26.68 1.28
C ALA A 151 3.65 -25.48 2.12
N SER A 152 2.54 -25.64 2.84
CA SER A 152 2.11 -24.61 3.78
C SER A 152 3.14 -24.46 4.91
N GLU A 153 3.24 -23.29 5.53
CA GLU A 153 4.17 -23.02 6.64
C GLU A 153 4.06 -24.07 7.77
N LYS A 154 2.85 -24.56 8.03
CA LYS A 154 2.59 -25.65 8.98
C LYS A 154 3.22 -26.97 8.57
N GLU A 155 3.22 -27.32 7.28
CA GLU A 155 3.86 -28.55 6.78
C GLU A 155 5.38 -28.46 6.85
N ILE A 156 5.95 -27.27 6.65
CA ILE A 156 7.39 -27.04 6.82
C ILE A 156 7.78 -27.27 8.28
N GLU A 157 7.06 -26.64 9.22
CA GLU A 157 7.28 -26.83 10.66
C GLU A 157 7.11 -28.29 11.05
N GLU A 158 6.01 -28.93 10.66
CA GLU A 158 5.75 -30.34 10.96
C GLU A 158 6.88 -31.24 10.44
N VAL A 159 7.34 -31.05 9.20
CA VAL A 159 8.42 -31.87 8.64
C VAL A 159 9.76 -31.60 9.34
N VAL A 160 10.06 -30.34 9.71
CA VAL A 160 11.27 -29.97 10.45
C VAL A 160 11.28 -30.64 11.84
N PHE A 161 10.19 -30.52 12.60
CA PHE A 161 10.09 -31.05 13.96
C PHE A 161 9.90 -32.57 14.02
N THR A 162 9.31 -33.20 12.99
CA THR A 162 9.08 -34.66 12.96
C THR A 162 10.27 -35.45 12.39
N ASN A 163 11.03 -34.89 11.42
CA ASN A 163 12.22 -35.58 10.87
C ASN A 163 13.40 -35.63 11.84
N ALA A 164 13.54 -34.65 12.73
CA ALA A 164 14.65 -34.62 13.69
C ALA A 164 14.74 -35.91 14.52
N PHE A 165 13.60 -36.50 14.86
CA PHE A 165 13.49 -37.74 15.66
C PHE A 165 13.54 -39.03 14.84
N SER A 166 13.34 -38.97 13.52
CA SER A 166 13.44 -40.15 12.64
C SER A 166 14.88 -40.69 12.55
N ALA A 167 15.88 -39.85 12.87
CA ALA A 167 17.29 -40.22 12.94
C ALA A 167 17.60 -41.30 14.00
N LEU A 168 16.68 -41.61 14.93
CA LEU A 168 16.88 -42.54 16.05
C LEU A 168 16.33 -43.96 15.86
N SER A 169 15.61 -44.29 14.76
CA SER A 169 14.95 -45.59 14.65
C SER A 169 15.89 -46.74 14.26
N VAL A 170 16.85 -47.05 15.15
CA VAL A 170 17.69 -48.25 15.10
C VAL A 170 17.87 -48.73 16.54
N HIS A 171 16.91 -49.51 17.04
CA HIS A 171 17.04 -50.66 17.96
C HIS A 171 15.64 -51.03 18.48
N GLN A 172 14.79 -51.61 17.63
CA GLN A 172 13.78 -52.57 18.12
C GLN A 172 14.36 -53.97 17.94
N THR A 173 15.30 -54.32 18.81
CA THR A 173 15.44 -55.73 19.19
C THR A 173 14.40 -55.97 20.26
N ASN A 174 13.50 -56.92 20.00
CA ASN A 174 12.50 -57.40 20.95
C ASN A 174 13.16 -57.70 22.30
N ASP A 175 12.98 -56.83 23.28
CA ASP A 175 12.80 -57.19 24.68
C ASP A 175 12.20 -56.00 25.43
N ASP A 176 11.05 -56.26 26.04
CA ASP A 176 10.31 -55.35 26.90
C ASP A 176 11.13 -54.99 28.15
N SER A 177 11.44 -53.70 28.35
CA SER A 177 11.44 -53.10 29.69
C SER A 177 11.42 -51.59 29.61
N ASP A 178 10.35 -51.02 30.17
CA ASP A 178 10.16 -49.60 30.47
C ASP A 178 11.35 -49.02 31.24
N LEU A 179 12.10 -48.10 30.61
CA LEU A 179 12.91 -47.12 31.32
C LEU A 179 12.85 -45.77 30.58
N GLU A 180 11.87 -44.95 30.97
CA GLU A 180 11.94 -43.50 30.82
C GLU A 180 13.25 -42.99 31.43
N THR A 181 14.24 -42.69 30.59
CA THR A 181 15.38 -41.88 30.99
C THR A 181 15.23 -40.53 30.32
N THR A 182 14.52 -39.63 31.01
CA THR A 182 14.52 -38.19 30.76
C THR A 182 15.95 -37.66 30.91
N SER A 183 16.68 -37.51 29.79
CA SER A 183 17.89 -36.68 29.75
C SER A 183 17.46 -35.22 29.67
N ASN A 184 17.51 -34.53 30.81
CA ASN A 184 17.36 -33.07 30.91
C ASN A 184 18.59 -32.36 30.31
N THR A 185 18.66 -32.21 28.99
CA THR A 185 19.50 -31.17 28.35
C THR A 185 18.65 -29.93 28.10
N VAL A 186 18.99 -28.82 28.75
CA VAL A 186 18.36 -27.52 28.51
C VAL A 186 18.70 -27.09 27.08
N GLU A 187 17.73 -27.18 26.17
CA GLU A 187 17.88 -26.82 24.75
C GLU A 187 17.54 -25.34 24.53
N ALA A 188 18.35 -24.69 23.70
CA ALA A 188 18.10 -23.31 23.27
C ALA A 188 16.82 -23.21 22.41
N PRO A 189 15.98 -22.17 22.60
CA PRO A 189 14.85 -21.90 21.72
C PRO A 189 15.31 -21.63 20.28
N ILE A 190 14.43 -21.87 19.29
CA ILE A 190 14.79 -21.82 17.86
C ILE A 190 15.27 -20.43 17.40
N GLU A 191 14.87 -19.39 18.13
CA GLU A 191 15.29 -18.01 17.93
C GLU A 191 16.76 -17.75 18.27
N GLU A 192 17.38 -18.61 19.07
CA GLU A 192 18.78 -18.52 19.52
C GLU A 192 19.77 -19.24 18.58
N TYR A 193 19.28 -19.92 17.53
CA TYR A 193 20.16 -20.58 16.55
C TYR A 193 20.79 -19.56 15.59
N CYS A 194 22.12 -19.41 15.65
CA CYS A 194 22.88 -18.49 14.79
C CYS A 194 24.28 -19.02 14.44
N VAL A 195 24.96 -18.32 13.51
CA VAL A 195 26.29 -18.71 13.02
C VAL A 195 27.34 -17.69 13.45
N ASP A 196 28.29 -18.10 14.31
CA ASP A 196 29.21 -17.18 14.99
C ASP A 196 30.28 -16.57 14.06
N ASP A 197 30.75 -17.33 13.07
CA ASP A 197 31.65 -16.88 12.00
C ASP A 197 30.89 -16.50 10.71
N GLY A 198 29.56 -16.41 10.81
CA GLY A 198 28.64 -16.05 9.73
C GLY A 198 28.56 -14.55 9.46
N PRO A 199 27.62 -14.12 8.62
CA PRO A 199 27.37 -12.69 8.38
C PRO A 199 26.94 -11.98 9.67
N ASP A 200 27.40 -10.74 9.85
CA ASP A 200 27.07 -9.92 11.02
C ASP A 200 25.57 -9.58 11.02
N GLU A 201 24.83 -10.17 11.96
CA GLU A 201 23.38 -10.01 12.03
C GLU A 201 22.93 -8.57 12.28
N THR A 202 23.77 -7.77 12.95
CA THR A 202 23.49 -6.37 13.27
C THR A 202 23.66 -5.52 12.03
N LEU A 203 24.77 -5.70 11.31
CA LEU A 203 25.01 -5.05 10.02
C LEU A 203 23.94 -5.45 9.00
N ASP A 204 23.62 -6.74 8.90
CA ASP A 204 22.54 -7.24 8.02
C ASP A 204 21.21 -6.55 8.32
N HIS A 205 20.81 -6.46 9.59
CA HIS A 205 19.56 -5.81 9.98
C HIS A 205 19.57 -4.33 9.60
N ALA A 206 20.62 -3.59 9.98
CA ALA A 206 20.78 -2.18 9.65
C ALA A 206 20.75 -1.93 8.13
N LEU A 207 21.27 -2.85 7.33
CA LEU A 207 21.21 -2.79 5.88
C LEU A 207 19.79 -2.97 5.35
N VAL A 208 19.00 -3.89 5.92
CA VAL A 208 17.58 -4.03 5.55
C VAL A 208 16.78 -2.80 5.94
N VAL A 209 17.07 -2.21 7.11
CA VAL A 209 16.52 -0.91 7.49
C VAL A 209 16.89 0.16 6.45
N CYS A 210 18.16 0.26 6.06
CA CYS A 210 18.63 1.18 5.03
C CYS A 210 17.90 0.97 3.70
N MET A 211 17.70 -0.29 3.28
CA MET A 211 16.95 -0.61 2.06
C MET A 211 15.48 -0.19 2.15
N ALA A 212 14.84 -0.31 3.31
CA ALA A 212 13.48 0.18 3.52
C ALA A 212 13.40 1.71 3.35
N PHE A 213 14.40 2.45 3.86
CA PHE A 213 14.51 3.89 3.64
C PHE A 213 14.74 4.24 2.16
N MET A 214 15.62 3.51 1.48
CA MET A 214 15.90 3.70 0.04
C MET A 214 14.68 3.38 -0.84
N GLU A 215 13.91 2.35 -0.49
CA GLU A 215 12.62 2.05 -1.13
C GLU A 215 11.65 3.22 -0.94
N GLY A 216 11.55 3.76 0.27
CA GLY A 216 10.79 4.97 0.57
C GLY A 216 11.23 6.16 -0.31
N LEU A 217 12.52 6.40 -0.44
CA LEU A 217 13.04 7.48 -1.30
C LEU A 217 12.66 7.27 -2.78
N SER A 218 12.76 6.04 -3.29
CA SER A 218 12.34 5.72 -4.66
C SER A 218 10.85 5.94 -4.89
N LEU A 219 10.01 5.59 -3.91
CA LEU A 219 8.57 5.87 -3.94
C LEU A 219 8.31 7.37 -3.94
N ARG A 220 8.97 8.15 -3.08
CA ARG A 220 8.83 9.62 -3.03
C ARG A 220 9.17 10.28 -4.36
N ARG A 221 10.27 9.89 -5.02
CA ARG A 221 10.62 10.38 -6.37
C ARG A 221 9.51 10.12 -7.38
N SER A 222 8.98 8.91 -7.38
CA SER A 222 7.88 8.53 -8.27
C SER A 222 6.61 9.35 -7.99
N LEU A 223 6.31 9.62 -6.72
CA LEU A 223 5.15 10.39 -6.30
C LEU A 223 5.31 11.89 -6.59
N GLN A 224 6.50 12.48 -6.43
CA GLN A 224 6.75 13.87 -6.82
C GLN A 224 6.56 14.07 -8.32
N ALA A 225 7.04 13.14 -9.14
CA ALA A 225 6.76 13.15 -10.59
C ALA A 225 5.25 13.07 -10.88
N LEU A 226 4.50 12.29 -10.09
CA LEU A 226 3.04 12.20 -10.21
C LEU A 226 2.35 13.52 -9.81
N TRP A 227 2.76 14.15 -8.73
CA TRP A 227 2.24 15.46 -8.30
C TRP A 227 2.56 16.55 -9.33
N LYS A 228 3.71 16.47 -10.00
CA LYS A 228 4.06 17.36 -11.11
C LYS A 228 3.07 17.22 -12.28
N LEU A 229 2.61 16.00 -12.58
CA LEU A 229 1.56 15.77 -13.59
C LEU A 229 0.20 16.33 -13.17
N VAL A 230 -0.13 16.28 -11.88
CA VAL A 230 -1.35 16.92 -11.35
C VAL A 230 -1.29 18.43 -11.55
N VAL A 231 -0.15 19.04 -11.23
CA VAL A 231 0.04 20.49 -11.30
C VAL A 231 0.09 20.99 -12.76
N HIS A 232 0.87 20.35 -13.63
CA HIS A 232 1.18 20.87 -14.96
C HIS A 232 0.42 20.21 -16.11
N ARG A 233 -0.20 19.04 -15.91
CA ARG A 233 -0.87 18.27 -16.97
C ARG A 233 -2.31 17.88 -16.63
N HIS A 234 -2.91 18.60 -15.67
CA HIS A 234 -4.31 18.43 -15.22
C HIS A 234 -4.70 16.99 -14.88
N MET A 235 -3.76 16.15 -14.42
CA MET A 235 -4.11 14.85 -13.86
C MET A 235 -4.98 15.05 -12.62
N ASN A 236 -6.03 14.22 -12.47
CA ASN A 236 -6.94 14.36 -11.34
C ASN A 236 -6.20 14.13 -10.00
N VAL A 237 -6.34 15.08 -9.07
CA VAL A 237 -5.74 15.06 -7.74
C VAL A 237 -6.07 13.78 -6.95
N ALA A 238 -7.25 13.19 -7.17
CA ALA A 238 -7.66 11.94 -6.53
C ALA A 238 -6.78 10.75 -6.95
N VAL A 239 -6.36 10.69 -8.21
CA VAL A 239 -5.48 9.61 -8.72
C VAL A 239 -4.14 9.66 -7.99
N ALA A 240 -3.54 10.84 -7.87
CA ALA A 240 -2.29 11.01 -7.12
C ALA A 240 -2.46 10.72 -5.62
N GLY A 241 -3.59 11.11 -5.03
CA GLY A 241 -3.94 10.75 -3.65
C GLY A 241 -4.01 9.23 -3.42
N VAL A 242 -4.68 8.50 -4.31
CA VAL A 242 -4.83 7.03 -4.24
C VAL A 242 -3.49 6.33 -4.41
N GLU A 243 -2.68 6.71 -5.41
CA GLU A 243 -1.33 6.19 -5.60
C GLU A 243 -0.45 6.45 -4.37
N THR A 244 -0.54 7.63 -3.77
CA THR A 244 0.19 7.93 -2.54
C THR A 244 -0.28 7.07 -1.36
N LYS A 245 -1.59 6.80 -1.23
CA LYS A 245 -2.12 5.87 -0.22
C LYS A 245 -1.58 4.45 -0.39
N MET A 246 -1.54 3.95 -1.63
CA MET A 246 -0.92 2.65 -1.93
C MET A 246 0.57 2.62 -1.57
N ALA A 247 1.32 3.70 -1.84
CA ALA A 247 2.72 3.81 -1.44
C ALA A 247 2.89 3.84 0.09
N ILE A 248 2.02 4.52 0.83
CA ILE A 248 2.02 4.52 2.30
C ILE A 248 1.74 3.10 2.83
N ALA A 249 0.75 2.39 2.27
CA ALA A 249 0.45 1.01 2.65
C ALA A 249 1.62 0.07 2.34
N LEU A 250 2.34 0.33 1.25
CA LEU A 250 3.60 -0.37 0.95
C LEU A 250 4.59 -0.11 2.09
N VAL A 251 4.97 1.13 2.38
CA VAL A 251 5.92 1.44 3.46
C VAL A 251 5.49 0.89 4.82
N LYS A 252 4.19 0.94 5.16
CA LYS A 252 3.63 0.29 6.37
C LYS A 252 3.94 -1.20 6.39
N THR A 253 3.69 -1.89 5.27
CA THR A 253 4.00 -3.31 5.13
C THR A 253 5.52 -3.56 5.14
N THR A 254 6.37 -2.60 4.71
CA THR A 254 7.85 -2.75 4.83
C THR A 254 8.23 -2.73 6.28
N ALA A 255 7.74 -1.72 6.98
CA ALA A 255 8.03 -1.54 8.38
C ALA A 255 7.55 -2.74 9.21
N ALA A 256 6.32 -3.20 8.97
CA ALA A 256 5.76 -4.35 9.66
C ALA A 256 6.43 -5.69 9.31
N ALA A 257 7.17 -5.78 8.22
CA ALA A 257 7.94 -6.97 7.87
C ALA A 257 9.35 -6.89 8.48
N VAL A 258 10.05 -5.77 8.25
CA VAL A 258 11.46 -5.61 8.61
C VAL A 258 11.65 -5.42 10.12
N PHE A 259 10.74 -4.70 10.79
CA PHE A 259 10.92 -4.25 12.17
C PHE A 259 10.12 -5.11 13.18
N VAL A 260 10.06 -6.44 12.99
CA VAL A 260 9.31 -7.38 13.87
C VAL A 260 10.16 -7.86 15.05
N LYS A 261 11.37 -7.34 15.26
CA LYS A 261 12.13 -7.64 16.49
C LYS A 261 11.54 -6.86 17.67
N ALA A 262 10.46 -7.41 18.24
CA ALA A 262 10.22 -7.24 19.67
C ALA A 262 11.39 -7.92 20.39
N ASP A 263 12.31 -7.12 20.91
CA ASP A 263 13.33 -7.62 21.83
C ASP A 263 12.60 -8.41 22.93
N SER A 264 13.14 -9.56 23.32
CA SER A 264 12.70 -10.37 24.47
C SER A 264 12.64 -9.60 25.80
N LYS A 265 13.00 -8.31 25.79
CA LYS A 265 13.00 -7.35 26.90
C LYS A 265 11.94 -6.23 26.78
N GLY A 266 11.06 -6.24 25.78
CA GLY A 266 9.88 -5.38 25.71
C GLY A 266 10.12 -3.89 25.38
N GLY A 267 11.31 -3.52 24.88
CA GLY A 267 11.54 -2.21 24.26
C GLY A 267 11.26 -2.29 22.77
N SER A 268 10.43 -1.40 22.21
CA SER A 268 10.23 -1.33 20.76
C SER A 268 11.42 -0.58 20.14
N SER A 269 12.29 -1.33 19.46
CA SER A 269 13.43 -0.83 18.68
C SER A 269 12.98 -0.09 17.40
N ASP A 270 11.70 -0.20 17.05
CA ASP A 270 11.19 0.05 15.69
C ASP A 270 10.80 1.52 15.41
N SER A 271 11.17 2.42 16.33
CA SER A 271 10.90 3.83 16.15
C SER A 271 11.77 4.40 15.03
N TYR A 272 11.24 5.37 14.28
CA TYR A 272 11.91 5.99 13.15
C TYR A 272 13.33 6.47 13.50
N ILE A 273 13.50 7.09 14.68
CA ILE A 273 14.79 7.65 15.08
C ILE A 273 15.79 6.55 15.43
N ASN A 274 15.35 5.49 16.12
CA ASN A 274 16.21 4.35 16.43
C ASN A 274 16.67 3.64 15.15
N LEU A 275 15.74 3.41 14.22
CA LEU A 275 16.04 2.81 12.91
C LEU A 275 17.01 3.67 12.10
N LEU A 276 16.85 4.99 12.13
CA LEU A 276 17.76 5.91 11.44
C LEU A 276 19.15 5.96 12.08
N ASP A 277 19.21 5.91 13.42
CA ASP A 277 20.47 5.89 14.17
C ASP A 277 21.16 4.53 14.05
N GLU A 278 20.41 3.44 13.92
CA GLU A 278 20.94 2.10 13.61
C GLU A 278 21.62 2.09 12.23
N VAL A 279 20.94 2.61 11.20
CA VAL A 279 21.55 2.80 9.87
C VAL A 279 22.78 3.71 9.98
N SER A 280 22.72 4.76 10.81
CA SER A 280 23.87 5.65 11.02
C SER A 280 25.06 4.93 11.59
N ASN A 281 24.86 4.14 12.64
CA ASN A 281 25.95 3.46 13.33
C ASN A 281 26.56 2.36 12.46
N ALA A 282 25.75 1.67 11.68
CA ALA A 282 26.22 0.62 10.78
C ALA A 282 26.90 1.17 9.52
N VAL A 283 26.37 2.26 8.94
CA VAL A 283 26.83 2.81 7.65
C VAL A 283 27.93 3.86 7.81
N SER A 284 28.02 4.56 8.95
CA SER A 284 29.10 5.55 9.19
C SER A 284 30.50 4.93 9.34
N ALA A 285 30.59 3.61 9.53
CA ALA A 285 31.86 2.89 9.38
C ALA A 285 32.33 2.83 7.91
N SER A 286 31.40 2.87 6.95
CA SER A 286 31.63 2.58 5.53
C SER A 286 31.46 3.78 4.57
N ILE A 287 30.81 4.87 4.99
CA ILE A 287 30.53 6.05 4.16
C ILE A 287 31.08 7.31 4.84
N SER A 288 31.56 8.28 4.04
CA SER A 288 32.03 9.54 4.60
C SER A 288 30.92 10.26 5.38
N SER A 289 31.30 10.97 6.45
CA SER A 289 30.34 11.69 7.30
C SER A 289 29.48 12.70 6.53
N SER A 290 29.98 13.26 5.42
CA SER A 290 29.25 14.19 4.55
C SER A 290 28.18 13.49 3.71
N GLN A 291 28.51 12.37 3.05
CA GLN A 291 27.56 11.61 2.23
C GLN A 291 26.43 11.00 3.09
N TYR A 292 26.76 10.57 4.31
CA TYR A 292 25.75 10.08 5.24
C TYR A 292 24.80 11.20 5.71
N ALA A 293 25.32 12.41 5.96
CA ALA A 293 24.48 13.55 6.35
C ALA A 293 23.46 13.92 5.25
N GLU A 294 23.86 13.85 3.97
CA GLU A 294 22.99 14.06 2.81
C GLU A 294 21.91 12.95 2.69
N LEU A 295 22.29 11.69 2.89
CA LEU A 295 21.36 10.56 2.92
C LEU A 295 20.36 10.68 4.08
N ARG A 296 20.83 11.06 5.27
CA ARG A 296 19.99 11.29 6.46
C ARG A 296 18.96 12.41 6.21
N GLY A 297 19.38 13.47 5.51
CA GLY A 297 18.50 14.52 5.01
C GLY A 297 17.41 13.97 4.09
N SER A 298 17.83 13.18 3.09
CA SER A 298 16.94 12.54 2.09
C SER A 298 15.94 11.55 2.72
N PHE A 299 16.32 10.89 3.82
CA PHE A 299 15.46 9.98 4.58
C PHE A 299 14.37 10.68 5.38
N GLY A 300 14.50 11.99 5.61
CA GLY A 300 13.42 12.80 6.19
C GLY A 300 13.60 13.21 7.63
N ILE A 301 14.83 13.23 8.13
CA ILE A 301 15.12 13.68 9.50
C ILE A 301 14.55 15.08 9.79
N HIS A 302 14.51 15.98 8.81
CA HIS A 302 13.96 17.33 8.98
C HIS A 302 12.45 17.33 9.24
N ILE A 303 11.71 16.40 8.64
CA ILE A 303 10.26 16.31 8.79
C ILE A 303 9.90 15.58 10.08
N TYR A 304 10.66 14.54 10.44
CA TYR A 304 10.61 13.95 11.78
C TYR A 304 10.81 15.03 12.86
N LYS A 305 11.87 15.84 12.75
CA LYS A 305 12.12 16.95 13.68
C LYS A 305 10.97 17.95 13.73
N SER A 306 10.42 18.34 12.57
CA SER A 306 9.28 19.26 12.50
C SER A 306 8.04 18.72 13.22
N LEU A 307 7.75 17.42 13.06
CA LEU A 307 6.66 16.73 13.78
C LEU A 307 6.91 16.70 15.29
N VAL A 308 8.14 16.37 15.71
CA VAL A 308 8.50 16.33 17.13
C VAL A 308 8.42 17.71 17.77
N ASP A 309 8.98 18.73 17.12
CA ASP A 309 8.93 20.13 17.55
C ASP A 309 7.48 20.61 17.72
N PHE A 310 6.62 20.28 16.75
CA PHE A 310 5.19 20.55 16.81
C PHE A 310 4.54 19.91 18.04
N VAL A 311 4.70 18.58 18.23
CA VAL A 311 4.07 17.86 19.34
C VAL A 311 4.54 18.40 20.69
N ILE A 312 5.85 18.62 20.84
CA ILE A 312 6.43 19.16 22.07
C ILE A 312 5.87 20.55 22.37
N ASP A 313 5.79 21.44 21.37
CA ASP A 313 5.27 22.78 21.58
C ASP A 313 3.76 22.79 21.88
N TYR A 314 2.97 22.01 21.13
CA TYR A 314 1.53 21.91 21.30
C TYR A 314 1.17 21.45 22.72
N ARG A 315 1.91 20.48 23.25
CA ARG A 315 1.68 19.93 24.61
C ARG A 315 1.87 20.93 25.72
N LYS A 316 2.71 21.96 25.54
CA LYS A 316 2.99 22.95 26.59
C LYS A 316 1.73 23.67 27.08
N ASN A 317 0.77 23.92 26.18
CA ASN A 317 -0.45 24.63 26.53
C ASN A 317 -1.74 23.90 26.10
N ARG A 318 -1.70 23.01 25.09
CA ARG A 318 -2.85 22.27 24.52
C ARG A 318 -4.06 23.14 24.16
N THR A 319 -3.83 24.44 23.98
CA THR A 319 -4.85 25.44 23.63
C THR A 319 -5.11 25.49 22.13
N GLY A 320 -4.31 24.78 21.32
CA GLY A 320 -4.31 24.91 19.87
C GLY A 320 -3.52 26.12 19.35
N ARG A 321 -2.82 26.85 20.23
CA ARG A 321 -1.98 27.99 19.88
C ARG A 321 -0.49 27.66 20.10
N PRO A 322 0.41 28.02 19.17
CA PRO A 322 1.85 27.93 19.41
C PRO A 322 2.30 28.74 20.62
N THR A 323 3.43 28.36 21.22
CA THR A 323 4.08 29.24 22.21
C THR A 323 4.51 30.55 21.56
N LYS A 324 4.57 31.65 22.34
CA LYS A 324 4.94 32.98 21.81
C LYS A 324 6.26 32.97 21.01
N ARG A 325 7.23 32.16 21.42
CA ARG A 325 8.50 32.01 20.70
C ARG A 325 8.29 31.37 19.32
N LEU A 326 7.64 30.20 19.28
CA LEU A 326 7.40 29.49 18.03
C LEU A 326 6.46 30.27 17.11
N GLN A 327 5.46 30.94 17.67
CA GLN A 327 4.53 31.82 16.97
C GLN A 327 5.27 32.86 16.09
N ILE A 328 6.28 33.54 16.66
CA ILE A 328 7.08 34.55 15.95
C ILE A 328 7.86 33.94 14.77
N GLU A 329 8.32 32.69 14.89
CA GLU A 329 8.98 31.98 13.78
C GLU A 329 7.96 31.61 12.70
N LEU A 330 6.84 31.02 13.10
CA LEU A 330 5.79 30.54 12.20
C LEU A 330 5.12 31.64 11.38
N ASP A 331 5.01 32.86 11.93
CA ASP A 331 4.40 34.01 11.26
C ASP A 331 5.26 34.57 10.11
N LYS A 332 6.51 34.12 9.98
CA LYS A 332 7.40 34.49 8.86
C LYS A 332 7.10 33.73 7.58
N TRP A 333 6.40 32.60 7.68
CA TRP A 333 6.13 31.75 6.52
C TRP A 333 5.20 32.45 5.54
N THR A 334 5.49 32.36 4.24
CA THR A 334 4.64 32.91 3.18
C THR A 334 4.59 31.95 1.99
N PRO A 335 3.42 31.70 1.39
CA PRO A 335 3.29 30.78 0.26
C PRO A 335 3.80 31.40 -1.06
N THR A 336 3.93 32.73 -1.14
CA THR A 336 4.34 33.46 -2.35
C THR A 336 5.86 33.68 -2.43
N CYS A 337 6.64 32.96 -1.61
CA CYS A 337 8.08 33.06 -1.61
C CYS A 337 8.65 32.42 -2.89
N ASP A 338 9.63 33.09 -3.52
CA ASP A 338 10.34 32.56 -4.68
C ASP A 338 11.41 31.55 -4.20
N LEU A 339 11.07 30.27 -4.26
CA LEU A 339 11.90 29.18 -3.73
C LEU A 339 13.22 29.02 -4.51
N GLU A 340 13.27 29.42 -5.78
CA GLU A 340 14.49 29.32 -6.61
C GLU A 340 15.58 30.29 -6.10
N LYS A 341 15.17 31.42 -5.51
CA LYS A 341 16.10 32.43 -4.96
C LYS A 341 16.60 32.12 -3.55
N LEU A 342 16.02 31.13 -2.88
CA LEU A 342 16.40 30.76 -1.52
C LEU A 342 17.58 29.79 -1.49
N SER A 343 18.47 29.97 -0.52
CA SER A 343 19.49 28.96 -0.20
C SER A 343 18.85 27.63 0.22
N ALA A 344 19.62 26.54 0.18
CA ALA A 344 19.12 25.22 0.57
C ALA A 344 18.58 25.20 2.03
N ASP A 345 19.28 25.87 2.95
CA ASP A 345 18.87 25.96 4.35
C ASP A 345 17.59 26.80 4.52
N GLU A 346 17.46 27.91 3.78
CA GLU A 346 16.24 28.73 3.78
C GLU A 346 15.03 27.97 3.22
N ARG A 347 15.23 27.14 2.19
CA ARG A 347 14.17 26.26 1.66
C ARG A 347 13.75 25.20 2.67
N LEU A 348 14.71 24.59 3.37
CA LEU A 348 14.41 23.63 4.44
C LEU A 348 13.66 24.28 5.60
N GLU A 349 14.04 25.50 5.99
CA GLU A 349 13.31 26.24 7.02
C GLU A 349 11.90 26.63 6.56
N TRP A 350 11.75 27.11 5.33
CA TRP A 350 10.43 27.40 4.76
C TRP A 350 9.51 26.16 4.76
N ARG A 351 10.06 24.99 4.42
CA ARG A 351 9.37 23.70 4.48
C ARG A 351 9.01 23.31 5.92
N ARG A 352 9.91 23.52 6.89
CA ARG A 352 9.63 23.29 8.33
C ARG A 352 8.48 24.16 8.81
N LEU A 353 8.51 25.47 8.53
CA LEU A 353 7.47 26.40 8.99
C LEU A 353 6.10 26.05 8.40
N TYR A 354 6.03 25.68 7.11
CA TYR A 354 4.81 25.12 6.50
C TYR A 354 4.32 23.89 7.27
N THR A 355 5.21 22.92 7.48
CA THR A 355 4.87 21.63 8.10
C THR A 355 4.27 21.83 9.49
N VAL A 356 4.88 22.69 10.32
CA VAL A 356 4.40 22.98 11.67
C VAL A 356 3.07 23.75 11.64
N ASN A 357 2.93 24.77 10.79
CA ASN A 357 1.66 25.50 10.64
C ASN A 357 0.52 24.56 10.21
N TRP A 358 0.79 23.66 9.25
CA TRP A 358 -0.17 22.68 8.76
C TRP A 358 -0.58 21.67 9.85
N LEU A 359 0.36 21.19 10.67
CA LEU A 359 0.06 20.28 11.79
C LEU A 359 -0.79 20.95 12.88
N TYR A 360 -0.59 22.25 13.15
CA TYR A 360 -1.45 23.01 14.07
C TYR A 360 -2.89 23.07 13.58
N ASP A 361 -3.10 23.42 12.31
CA ASP A 361 -4.44 23.45 11.73
C ASP A 361 -5.07 22.05 11.66
N LEU A 362 -4.29 21.01 11.32
CA LEU A 362 -4.74 19.62 11.33
C LEU A 362 -5.35 19.23 12.68
N VAL A 363 -4.58 19.39 13.76
CA VAL A 363 -5.02 19.01 15.12
C VAL A 363 -6.16 19.91 15.59
N ASN A 364 -6.16 21.20 15.24
CA ASN A 364 -7.24 22.11 15.63
C ASN A 364 -8.58 21.79 14.95
N VAL A 365 -8.55 21.42 13.66
CA VAL A 365 -9.73 20.96 12.91
C VAL A 365 -10.21 19.62 13.44
N PHE A 366 -9.30 18.65 13.58
CA PHE A 366 -9.66 17.30 14.03
C PHE A 366 -10.20 17.28 15.47
N SER A 367 -9.66 18.11 16.36
CA SER A 367 -10.13 18.22 17.75
C SER A 367 -11.32 19.16 17.96
N HIS A 368 -11.84 19.79 16.89
CA HIS A 368 -12.81 20.86 16.98
C HIS A 368 -14.13 20.44 17.64
N ILE A 369 -14.71 19.31 17.25
CA ILE A 369 -16.01 18.85 17.76
C ILE A 369 -15.93 18.57 19.26
N VAL A 370 -14.86 17.92 19.69
CA VAL A 370 -14.60 17.65 21.12
C VAL A 370 -14.48 18.95 21.91
N ARG A 371 -13.91 20.01 21.31
CA ARG A 371 -13.80 21.33 21.94
C ARG A 371 -15.15 22.06 21.97
N GLN A 372 -15.99 21.92 20.95
CA GLN A 372 -17.31 22.57 20.87
C GLN A 372 -18.33 21.96 21.83
N GLU A 373 -18.37 20.63 21.96
CA GLU A 373 -19.45 19.94 22.67
C GLU A 373 -19.48 20.17 24.19
N LYS A 374 -18.53 20.91 24.78
CA LYS A 374 -18.48 21.22 26.22
C LYS A 374 -18.86 20.00 27.09
N HIS A 375 -18.37 18.80 26.77
CA HIS A 375 -18.56 17.67 27.66
C HIS A 375 -17.95 18.01 29.04
N PRO A 376 -18.67 17.70 30.14
CA PRO A 376 -18.69 18.53 31.34
C PRO A 376 -17.43 18.33 32.17
N LYS A 377 -16.47 19.26 32.16
CA LYS A 377 -15.46 19.49 33.22
C LYS A 377 -14.67 18.26 33.76
N THR A 378 -14.73 17.05 33.18
CA THR A 378 -14.27 15.82 33.85
C THR A 378 -13.48 14.83 32.99
N ALA A 379 -13.52 14.88 31.65
CA ALA A 379 -12.63 14.08 30.83
C ALA A 379 -11.34 14.87 30.52
N SER A 380 -10.22 14.48 31.14
CA SER A 380 -8.90 15.01 30.76
C SER A 380 -8.64 14.70 29.28
N PRO A 381 -8.13 15.64 28.45
CA PRO A 381 -7.88 15.43 27.02
C PRO A 381 -7.07 14.18 26.66
N GLU A 382 -6.23 13.72 27.60
CA GLU A 382 -5.45 12.48 27.53
C GLU A 382 -6.26 11.17 27.56
N LYS A 383 -7.47 11.21 28.13
CA LYS A 383 -8.38 10.05 28.24
C LYS A 383 -9.32 9.92 27.04
N ILE A 384 -9.27 10.89 26.13
CA ILE A 384 -10.09 10.88 24.92
C ILE A 384 -9.44 9.94 23.91
N ILE A 385 -10.20 8.95 23.48
CA ILE A 385 -9.82 8.09 22.36
C ILE A 385 -10.12 8.87 21.08
N TRP A 386 -9.06 9.33 20.41
CA TRP A 386 -9.15 10.09 19.16
C TRP A 386 -9.24 9.19 17.92
N SER A 387 -9.20 7.85 18.10
CA SER A 387 -9.30 6.87 17.01
C SER A 387 -10.73 6.72 16.48
N LEU A 388 -10.85 5.98 15.37
CA LEU A 388 -12.12 5.62 14.75
C LEU A 388 -13.03 4.80 15.67
N ASP A 389 -12.49 4.17 16.72
CA ASP A 389 -13.31 3.46 17.73
C ASP A 389 -13.79 4.39 18.86
N GLY A 390 -13.45 5.68 18.77
CA GLY A 390 -13.81 6.69 19.74
C GLY A 390 -15.29 7.13 19.64
N PRO A 391 -15.83 7.76 20.70
CA PRO A 391 -17.23 8.15 20.77
C PRO A 391 -17.65 9.22 19.74
N TYR A 392 -16.68 9.87 19.08
CA TYR A 392 -16.90 10.95 18.12
C TYR A 392 -16.75 10.53 16.64
N ARG A 393 -16.68 9.22 16.37
CA ARG A 393 -16.46 8.64 15.02
C ARG A 393 -17.40 9.17 13.93
N ARG A 394 -18.65 9.51 14.28
CA ARG A 394 -19.65 9.98 13.30
C ARG A 394 -19.47 11.44 12.93
N ASP A 395 -19.07 12.27 13.89
CA ASP A 395 -19.03 13.72 13.71
C ASP A 395 -17.64 14.22 13.30
N VAL A 396 -16.56 13.64 13.84
CA VAL A 396 -15.18 14.04 13.50
C VAL A 396 -14.77 13.38 12.20
N ARG A 397 -14.78 14.17 11.11
CA ARG A 397 -14.39 13.71 9.77
C ARG A 397 -13.32 14.61 9.17
N LEU A 398 -12.16 14.02 8.89
CA LEU A 398 -11.18 14.61 7.98
C LEU A 398 -10.99 13.65 6.81
N PHE A 399 -11.79 13.83 5.78
CA PHE A 399 -11.86 12.94 4.62
C PHE A 399 -10.45 12.62 4.09
N GLY A 400 -10.16 11.33 3.99
CA GLY A 400 -8.95 10.73 3.44
C GLY A 400 -7.79 10.65 4.42
N LEU A 401 -7.86 11.28 5.61
CA LEU A 401 -6.69 11.44 6.50
C LEU A 401 -6.94 11.08 7.98
N GLU A 402 -8.04 10.42 8.29
CA GLU A 402 -8.48 10.18 9.67
C GLU A 402 -7.45 9.45 10.53
N ASP A 403 -6.87 8.34 10.06
CA ASP A 403 -5.88 7.56 10.84
C ASP A 403 -4.66 8.39 11.27
N PHE A 404 -4.13 9.16 10.32
CA PHE A 404 -2.95 9.99 10.56
C PHE A 404 -3.29 11.17 11.47
N ALA A 405 -4.42 11.84 11.22
CA ALA A 405 -4.91 12.95 12.03
C ALA A 405 -5.19 12.52 13.48
N SER A 406 -5.83 11.37 13.65
CA SER A 406 -6.08 10.73 14.95
C SER A 406 -4.78 10.45 15.70
N THR A 407 -3.80 9.85 15.02
CA THR A 407 -2.51 9.49 15.62
C THR A 407 -1.75 10.73 16.09
N VAL A 408 -1.61 11.73 15.22
CA VAL A 408 -0.93 13.00 15.55
C VAL A 408 -1.67 13.75 16.66
N THR A 409 -3.00 13.80 16.62
CA THR A 409 -3.84 14.42 17.66
C THR A 409 -3.67 13.71 19.00
N THR A 410 -3.63 12.37 18.99
CA THR A 410 -3.37 11.56 20.19
C THR A 410 -2.04 11.92 20.83
N TRP A 411 -0.97 12.07 20.03
CA TRP A 411 0.30 12.55 20.56
C TRP A 411 0.19 13.98 21.08
N ALA A 412 -0.39 14.91 20.33
CA ALA A 412 -0.49 16.32 20.70
C ALA A 412 -1.29 16.58 21.99
N MET A 413 -2.31 15.76 22.28
CA MET A 413 -3.21 15.92 23.44
C MET A 413 -2.69 15.33 24.75
N GLN A 414 -1.61 14.53 24.70
CA GLN A 414 -0.98 13.94 25.89
C GLN A 414 -0.36 14.99 26.82
N LYS A 415 -0.04 14.59 28.06
CA LYS A 415 0.63 15.44 29.05
C LYS A 415 2.01 15.90 28.55
N PRO A 416 2.46 17.12 28.88
CA PRO A 416 3.86 17.51 28.73
C PRO A 416 4.80 16.47 29.33
N GLY A 417 5.88 16.14 28.63
CA GLY A 417 6.87 15.15 29.08
C GLY A 417 6.51 13.69 28.87
N THR A 418 5.33 13.36 28.31
CA THR A 418 4.99 11.98 27.95
C THR A 418 5.86 11.50 26.77
N PRO A 419 6.64 10.41 26.88
CA PRO A 419 7.45 9.93 25.77
C PRO A 419 6.55 9.45 24.61
N PHE A 420 6.87 9.88 23.40
CA PHE A 420 6.12 9.51 22.18
C PHE A 420 7.01 9.30 20.95
N GLU A 421 8.25 9.74 21.01
CA GLU A 421 9.26 9.64 19.95
C GLU A 421 9.43 8.17 19.53
N ASN A 422 9.39 7.24 20.51
CA ASN A 422 9.43 5.80 20.28
C ASN A 422 8.17 5.24 19.59
N LYS A 423 7.08 6.01 19.47
CA LYS A 423 5.84 5.65 18.77
C LYS A 423 5.79 6.20 17.35
N VAL A 424 6.75 7.04 16.96
CA VAL A 424 6.82 7.58 15.60
C VAL A 424 7.46 6.52 14.70
N LEU A 425 6.63 5.84 13.91
CA LEU A 425 7.05 4.80 12.98
C LEU A 425 7.41 5.37 11.60
N LEU A 426 8.13 4.58 10.79
CA LEU A 426 8.57 4.95 9.44
C LEU A 426 7.45 5.50 8.55
N HIS A 427 6.30 4.84 8.56
CA HIS A 427 5.18 5.25 7.72
C HIS A 427 4.54 6.58 8.15
N HIS A 428 4.63 6.97 9.43
CA HIS A 428 4.14 8.27 9.89
C HIS A 428 4.97 9.41 9.28
N VAL A 429 6.30 9.29 9.31
CA VAL A 429 7.21 10.27 8.70
C VAL A 429 7.06 10.26 7.18
N PHE A 430 6.97 9.08 6.56
CA PHE A 430 6.77 8.94 5.12
C PHE A 430 5.46 9.59 4.65
N GLN A 431 4.36 9.40 5.38
CA GLN A 431 3.08 10.03 5.03
C GLN A 431 3.15 11.56 5.17
N LEU A 432 3.77 12.08 6.25
CA LEU A 432 3.99 13.52 6.41
C LEU A 432 4.87 14.10 5.31
N HIS A 433 5.90 13.36 4.90
CA HIS A 433 6.70 13.67 3.71
C HIS A 433 5.85 13.82 2.47
N CYS A 434 4.98 12.85 2.18
CA CYS A 434 4.13 12.91 0.99
C CYS A 434 3.17 14.11 1.01
N ILE A 435 2.65 14.47 2.19
CA ILE A 435 1.82 15.68 2.38
C ILE A 435 2.61 16.92 1.97
N VAL A 436 3.82 17.08 2.54
CA VAL A 436 4.66 18.24 2.30
C VAL A 436 5.19 18.29 0.87
N ASP A 437 5.61 17.16 0.31
CA ASP A 437 6.12 17.05 -1.05
C ASP A 437 5.04 17.44 -2.07
N SER A 438 3.78 17.04 -1.86
CA SER A 438 2.69 17.46 -2.75
C SER A 438 2.54 18.99 -2.80
N PHE A 439 2.77 19.66 -1.67
CA PHE A 439 2.70 21.11 -1.56
C PHE A 439 3.94 21.79 -2.16
N THR A 440 5.15 21.30 -1.88
CA THR A 440 6.38 21.87 -2.44
C THR A 440 6.37 21.77 -3.96
N VAL A 441 5.94 20.62 -4.52
CA VAL A 441 5.80 20.41 -5.96
C VAL A 441 4.78 21.39 -6.55
N ALA A 442 3.66 21.63 -5.87
CA ALA A 442 2.68 22.65 -6.29
C ALA A 442 3.19 24.09 -6.20
N GLN A 443 4.22 24.36 -5.39
CA GLN A 443 4.96 25.64 -5.40
C GLN A 443 6.15 25.63 -6.37
N GLY A 444 6.26 24.59 -7.20
CA GLY A 444 7.29 24.49 -8.22
C GLY A 444 8.58 23.84 -7.76
N TRP A 445 8.67 23.32 -6.53
CA TRP A 445 9.90 22.74 -5.99
C TRP A 445 9.79 21.21 -5.76
N SER A 446 10.59 20.44 -6.50
CA SER A 446 10.63 18.98 -6.45
C SER A 446 12.00 18.48 -5.94
N PRO A 447 12.23 18.41 -4.61
CA PRO A 447 13.56 18.22 -4.03
C PRO A 447 14.23 16.87 -4.35
N ASP A 448 13.46 15.85 -4.74
CA ASP A 448 14.01 14.51 -4.99
C ASP A 448 14.16 14.19 -6.51
N LEU A 449 13.83 15.12 -7.40
CA LEU A 449 13.96 14.96 -8.87
C LEU A 449 15.24 15.62 -9.41
N SER A 450 15.94 14.93 -10.32
CA SER A 450 17.23 15.39 -10.88
C SER A 450 17.11 16.42 -11.99
N ASP A 451 16.03 16.37 -12.79
CA ASP A 451 15.85 17.22 -13.96
C ASP A 451 14.74 18.23 -13.71
N ALA A 452 15.11 19.51 -13.64
CA ALA A 452 14.26 20.64 -13.27
C ALA A 452 13.66 20.51 -11.85
N GLU A 453 14.53 20.66 -10.82
CA GLU A 453 14.12 20.85 -9.42
C GLU A 453 13.06 21.96 -9.28
N PHE A 454 13.13 22.96 -10.16
CA PHE A 454 12.22 24.10 -10.22
C PHE A 454 11.42 24.13 -11.53
N GLU A 455 10.10 24.18 -11.40
CA GLU A 455 9.18 24.52 -12.48
C GLU A 455 8.19 25.60 -12.03
N PRO A 456 7.87 26.59 -12.88
CA PRO A 456 7.00 27.68 -12.46
C PRO A 456 5.59 27.18 -12.16
N ARG A 457 5.06 27.57 -11.00
CA ARG A 457 3.69 27.26 -10.60
C ARG A 457 2.68 27.76 -11.65
N PRO A 458 1.81 26.90 -12.21
CA PRO A 458 0.71 27.34 -13.07
C PRO A 458 -0.29 28.19 -12.28
N GLU A 459 -0.67 29.35 -12.84
CA GLU A 459 -1.64 30.25 -12.19
C GLU A 459 -3.02 29.60 -12.00
N GLU A 460 -3.40 28.71 -12.91
CA GLU A 460 -4.70 28.03 -12.92
C GLU A 460 -4.80 26.89 -11.91
N PHE A 461 -3.68 26.40 -11.36
CA PHE A 461 -3.70 25.24 -10.48
C PHE A 461 -4.17 25.60 -9.07
N HIS A 462 -5.37 25.12 -8.73
CA HIS A 462 -5.95 25.22 -7.39
C HIS A 462 -6.24 23.82 -6.82
N PRO A 463 -5.57 23.40 -5.72
CA PRO A 463 -5.73 22.06 -5.15
C PRO A 463 -7.18 21.64 -4.85
N ARG A 464 -8.02 22.60 -4.43
CA ARG A 464 -9.42 22.36 -4.07
C ARG A 464 -10.38 22.35 -5.27
N GLU A 465 -9.93 22.70 -6.46
CA GLU A 465 -10.81 22.84 -7.62
C GLU A 465 -11.57 21.55 -7.93
N ALA A 466 -10.88 20.40 -7.90
CA ALA A 466 -11.52 19.11 -8.15
C ALA A 466 -12.61 18.78 -7.10
N ILE A 467 -12.39 19.17 -5.84
CA ILE A 467 -13.41 19.05 -4.78
C ILE A 467 -14.58 19.99 -5.06
N SER A 468 -14.30 21.24 -5.43
CA SER A 468 -15.33 22.23 -5.77
C SER A 468 -16.18 21.78 -6.95
N ARG A 469 -15.57 21.17 -7.98
CA ARG A 469 -16.29 20.55 -9.10
C ARG A 469 -17.16 19.38 -8.64
N PHE A 470 -16.62 18.48 -7.81
CA PHE A 470 -17.40 17.37 -7.23
C PHE A 470 -18.60 17.86 -6.41
N LEU A 471 -18.46 18.93 -5.65
CA LEU A 471 -19.53 19.49 -4.80
C LEU A 471 -20.54 20.36 -5.54
N ASP A 472 -20.30 20.72 -6.81
CA ASP A 472 -21.08 21.70 -7.58
C ASP A 472 -20.95 23.16 -7.10
N ASN A 473 -19.78 23.55 -6.58
CA ASN A 473 -19.52 24.93 -6.15
C ASN A 473 -19.25 25.90 -7.31
N HIS A 474 -19.09 25.40 -8.54
CA HIS A 474 -18.85 26.20 -9.75
C HIS A 474 -20.15 26.49 -10.50
N THR A 475 -20.26 27.71 -11.03
CA THR A 475 -21.43 28.21 -11.79
C THR A 475 -21.27 28.03 -13.31
N ASP A 476 -20.44 27.09 -13.77
CA ASP A 476 -20.18 26.91 -15.20
C ASP A 476 -21.36 26.26 -15.95
N GLY A 477 -22.29 25.64 -15.22
CA GLY A 477 -23.53 25.06 -15.75
C GLY A 477 -23.33 23.81 -16.62
N LEU A 478 -22.09 23.31 -16.74
CA LEU A 478 -21.72 22.20 -17.62
C LEU A 478 -21.91 20.83 -16.96
N SER A 479 -21.89 20.75 -15.63
CA SER A 479 -22.10 19.52 -14.87
C SER A 479 -22.99 19.73 -13.64
N ILE A 480 -23.53 18.63 -13.10
CA ILE A 480 -24.26 18.62 -11.83
C ILE A 480 -23.39 17.86 -10.84
N GLY A 481 -22.77 18.55 -9.89
CA GLY A 481 -22.03 17.90 -8.81
C GLY A 481 -22.95 17.21 -7.77
N PHE A 482 -22.33 16.54 -6.80
CA PHE A 482 -23.00 15.66 -5.83
C PHE A 482 -24.10 16.36 -5.04
N ILE A 483 -23.86 17.56 -4.51
CA ILE A 483 -24.80 18.27 -3.65
C ILE A 483 -26.10 18.57 -4.41
N ARG A 484 -26.01 19.11 -5.62
CA ARG A 484 -27.17 19.40 -6.46
C ARG A 484 -27.83 18.14 -6.99
N GLY A 485 -27.05 17.10 -7.30
CA GLY A 485 -27.57 15.78 -7.69
C GLY A 485 -28.48 15.20 -6.60
N VAL A 486 -28.02 15.23 -5.35
CA VAL A 486 -28.80 14.84 -4.17
C VAL A 486 -30.06 15.69 -4.03
N ASP A 487 -29.97 17.02 -4.15
CA ASP A 487 -31.13 17.91 -4.04
C ASP A 487 -32.21 17.61 -5.10
N VAL A 488 -31.79 17.41 -6.36
CA VAL A 488 -32.70 17.07 -7.46
C VAL A 488 -33.35 15.72 -7.22
N PHE A 489 -32.57 14.73 -6.80
CA PHE A 489 -33.06 13.39 -6.48
C PHE A 489 -34.08 13.41 -5.33
N LEU A 490 -33.76 14.08 -4.21
CA LEU A 490 -34.66 14.20 -3.07
C LEU A 490 -35.96 14.94 -3.44
N LYS A 491 -35.89 15.97 -4.31
CA LYS A 491 -37.08 16.65 -4.83
C LYS A 491 -37.92 15.72 -5.71
N ALA A 492 -37.30 14.89 -6.55
CA ALA A 492 -38.00 13.94 -7.41
C ALA A 492 -38.74 12.87 -6.59
N ILE A 493 -38.09 12.31 -5.56
CA ILE A 493 -38.72 11.35 -4.63
C ILE A 493 -39.92 11.99 -3.93
N LYS A 494 -39.75 13.17 -3.35
CA LYS A 494 -40.81 13.85 -2.59
C LYS A 494 -42.02 14.21 -3.45
N ARG A 495 -41.83 14.52 -4.73
CA ARG A 495 -42.91 14.86 -5.67
C ARG A 495 -43.67 13.65 -6.19
N THR A 496 -43.02 12.48 -6.22
CA THR A 496 -43.58 11.30 -6.88
C THR A 496 -43.35 10.02 -6.05
N PRO A 497 -43.84 9.99 -4.80
CA PRO A 497 -43.61 8.86 -3.89
C PRO A 497 -44.24 7.55 -4.39
N SER A 498 -45.26 7.62 -5.25
CA SER A 498 -45.92 6.45 -5.84
C SER A 498 -45.15 5.81 -7.01
N ILE A 499 -44.21 6.53 -7.63
CA ILE A 499 -43.40 6.01 -8.75
C ILE A 499 -42.25 5.17 -8.22
N PHE A 500 -41.57 5.65 -7.17
CA PHE A 500 -40.42 4.95 -6.61
C PHE A 500 -40.86 3.96 -5.53
N ARG A 501 -40.82 2.66 -5.84
CA ARG A 501 -41.12 1.59 -4.88
C ARG A 501 -39.90 1.25 -4.02
N PHE A 502 -39.49 2.18 -3.17
CA PHE A 502 -38.47 1.89 -2.15
C PHE A 502 -39.03 0.93 -1.09
N ALA A 503 -38.23 -0.04 -0.64
CA ALA A 503 -38.59 -0.83 0.53
C ALA A 503 -38.55 0.03 1.81
N HIS A 504 -37.57 0.95 1.89
CA HIS A 504 -37.33 1.85 3.04
C HIS A 504 -36.96 3.30 2.62
N PRO A 505 -37.92 4.08 2.09
CA PRO A 505 -37.66 5.45 1.66
C PRO A 505 -37.17 6.36 2.81
N GLU A 506 -37.60 6.09 4.05
CA GLU A 506 -37.24 6.85 5.25
C GLU A 506 -35.73 6.91 5.49
N ASN A 507 -35.02 5.81 5.26
CA ASN A 507 -33.59 5.73 5.50
C ASN A 507 -32.80 6.56 4.48
N ILE A 508 -33.17 6.50 3.20
CA ILE A 508 -32.55 7.32 2.15
C ILE A 508 -32.85 8.81 2.38
N LEU A 509 -34.06 9.13 2.83
CA LEU A 509 -34.50 10.49 3.12
C LEU A 509 -33.84 11.09 4.37
N GLU A 510 -33.32 10.27 5.28
CA GLU A 510 -32.55 10.72 6.44
C GLU A 510 -31.04 10.82 6.14
N GLU A 511 -30.47 9.77 5.56
CA GLU A 511 -29.01 9.63 5.43
C GLU A 511 -28.42 10.47 4.30
N LEU A 512 -29.12 10.61 3.17
CA LEU A 512 -28.59 11.37 2.03
C LEU A 512 -28.44 12.88 2.35
N PRO A 513 -29.38 13.53 3.05
CA PRO A 513 -29.17 14.88 3.58
C PRO A 513 -28.05 14.97 4.62
N TYR A 514 -27.87 13.95 5.46
CA TYR A 514 -26.77 13.92 6.43
C TYR A 514 -25.41 13.87 5.71
N LEU A 515 -25.24 12.99 4.73
CA LEU A 515 -24.03 12.91 3.91
C LEU A 515 -23.78 14.21 3.13
N GLN A 516 -24.82 14.81 2.56
CA GLN A 516 -24.72 16.12 1.91
C GLN A 516 -24.19 17.20 2.87
N LYS A 517 -24.70 17.22 4.12
CA LYS A 517 -24.23 18.13 5.18
C LYS A 517 -22.77 17.84 5.57
N LEU A 518 -22.38 16.57 5.68
CA LEU A 518 -21.00 16.18 5.97
C LEU A 518 -20.04 16.70 4.90
N PHE A 519 -20.30 16.40 3.62
CA PHE A 519 -19.48 16.89 2.52
C PHE A 519 -19.40 18.41 2.48
N LYS A 520 -20.54 19.10 2.62
CA LYS A 520 -20.57 20.58 2.61
C LYS A 520 -19.73 21.21 3.72
N ASN A 521 -19.68 20.58 4.89
CA ASN A 521 -19.04 21.17 6.07
C ASN A 521 -17.58 20.75 6.23
N TRP A 522 -17.18 19.57 5.74
CA TRP A 522 -15.88 18.96 6.04
C TRP A 522 -15.02 18.63 4.83
N LEU A 523 -15.56 18.53 3.62
CA LEU A 523 -14.78 18.24 2.41
C LEU A 523 -14.29 19.55 1.77
N GLY A 524 -12.99 19.83 1.85
CA GLY A 524 -12.40 21.06 1.30
C GLY A 524 -12.66 22.32 2.15
N VAL A 525 -13.26 22.16 3.34
CA VAL A 525 -13.67 23.24 4.24
C VAL A 525 -13.18 22.94 5.67
N SER A 526 -12.57 23.93 6.31
CA SER A 526 -12.18 23.90 7.72
C SER A 526 -12.56 25.16 8.50
N SER A 527 -13.24 26.12 7.86
CA SER A 527 -13.56 27.42 8.48
C SER A 527 -14.41 27.33 9.74
N HIS A 528 -15.28 26.32 9.83
CA HIS A 528 -16.09 26.06 11.02
C HIS A 528 -15.21 25.83 12.27
N ALA A 529 -13.99 25.30 12.09
CA ALA A 529 -13.08 25.01 13.19
C ALA A 529 -12.48 26.26 13.85
N PHE A 530 -12.40 27.35 13.10
CA PHE A 530 -11.69 28.57 13.47
C PHE A 530 -12.61 29.77 13.75
N THR A 531 -13.87 29.70 13.32
CA THR A 531 -14.84 30.80 13.44
C THR A 531 -15.65 30.80 14.74
N ALA A 532 -15.56 29.74 15.55
CA ALA A 532 -16.31 29.64 16.81
C ALA A 532 -15.67 30.45 17.96
N ILE A 533 -16.51 30.96 18.87
CA ILE A 533 -16.10 31.78 20.03
C ILE A 533 -15.08 30.99 20.88
N ASN A 534 -13.91 31.59 21.13
CA ASN A 534 -12.75 31.02 21.83
C ASN A 534 -11.92 29.96 21.07
N SER A 535 -12.15 29.75 19.78
CA SER A 535 -11.28 28.90 18.97
C SER A 535 -9.94 29.60 18.66
N PRO A 536 -8.84 28.85 18.49
CA PRO A 536 -7.62 29.42 17.91
C PRO A 536 -7.88 29.86 16.46
N PRO A 537 -7.27 30.95 15.97
CA PRO A 537 -7.31 31.30 14.55
C PRO A 537 -6.54 30.25 13.72
N SER A 538 -6.85 30.15 12.43
CA SER A 538 -6.06 29.33 11.51
C SER A 538 -4.64 29.89 11.39
N ARG A 539 -3.65 29.00 11.29
CA ARG A 539 -2.26 29.37 11.05
C ARG A 539 -2.02 30.01 9.69
N PHE A 540 -2.95 29.83 8.75
CA PHE A 540 -2.90 30.39 7.40
C PHE A 540 -3.74 31.67 7.23
N GLU A 541 -4.33 32.18 8.31
CA GLU A 541 -5.14 33.41 8.26
C GLU A 541 -4.27 34.67 8.09
N GLN A 542 -3.02 34.64 8.59
CA GLN A 542 -2.13 35.80 8.68
C GLN A 542 -1.13 35.93 7.51
N THR A 543 -1.08 34.96 6.59
CA THR A 543 -0.12 34.86 5.48
C THR A 543 -0.27 35.90 4.36
N GLY A 544 -1.06 36.95 4.58
CA GLY A 544 -0.90 38.26 3.95
C GLY A 544 -1.57 38.48 2.60
N LYS A 545 -2.24 39.64 2.46
CA LYS A 545 -2.50 40.43 1.23
C LYS A 545 -3.11 39.76 -0.01
N ILE A 546 -3.43 38.48 0.00
CA ILE A 546 -4.35 37.86 -0.95
C ILE A 546 -5.77 38.13 -0.40
N LYS A 547 -6.70 38.52 -1.26
CA LYS A 547 -8.12 38.81 -0.91
C LYS A 547 -8.85 37.63 -0.25
N GLU A 548 -8.21 36.47 -0.14
CA GLU A 548 -8.74 35.24 0.43
C GLU A 548 -7.91 34.87 1.66
N SER A 549 -8.21 35.49 2.81
CA SER A 549 -7.77 34.98 4.11
C SER A 549 -8.46 33.64 4.36
N SER A 550 -7.80 32.56 3.97
CA SER A 550 -8.51 31.30 3.96
C SER A 550 -8.45 30.61 5.30
N HIS A 551 -9.57 30.69 5.99
CA HIS A 551 -9.92 29.78 7.08
C HIS A 551 -9.93 28.30 6.63
N ASN A 552 -9.70 28.02 5.33
CA ASN A 552 -9.54 26.71 4.72
C ASN A 552 -8.10 26.40 4.30
N GLY A 553 -7.09 27.10 4.85
CA GLY A 553 -5.67 26.92 4.54
C GLY A 553 -5.17 25.47 4.67
N LEU A 554 -5.76 24.69 5.59
CA LEU A 554 -5.48 23.25 5.74
C LEU A 554 -5.65 22.48 4.42
N TRP A 555 -6.68 22.82 3.64
CA TRP A 555 -7.00 22.22 2.35
C TRP A 555 -6.30 22.93 1.19
N GLU A 556 -6.29 24.28 1.19
CA GLU A 556 -5.74 25.07 0.08
C GLU A 556 -4.25 24.84 -0.14
N PHE A 557 -3.50 24.65 0.94
CA PHE A 557 -2.07 24.39 0.88
C PHE A 557 -1.75 22.90 1.01
N SER A 558 -2.70 22.00 0.69
CA SER A 558 -2.46 20.55 0.74
C SER A 558 -3.11 19.82 -0.43
N PRO A 559 -2.40 19.73 -1.59
CA PRO A 559 -2.83 18.91 -2.72
C PRO A 559 -3.05 17.44 -2.35
N PHE A 560 -2.18 16.89 -1.51
CA PHE A 560 -2.36 15.54 -0.97
C PHE A 560 -3.70 15.38 -0.25
N LEU A 561 -4.03 16.25 0.71
CA LEU A 561 -5.28 16.15 1.47
C LEU A 561 -6.50 16.30 0.54
N CYS A 562 -6.44 17.20 -0.44
CA CYS A 562 -7.48 17.34 -1.45
C CYS A 562 -7.66 16.05 -2.27
N GLY A 563 -6.56 15.40 -2.65
CA GLY A 563 -6.55 14.15 -3.39
C GLY A 563 -7.17 13.00 -2.61
N VAL A 564 -6.68 12.73 -1.40
CA VAL A 564 -7.20 11.61 -0.58
C VAL A 564 -8.62 11.87 -0.11
N GLY A 565 -8.98 13.13 0.18
CA GLY A 565 -10.34 13.51 0.55
C GLY A 565 -11.33 13.35 -0.58
N LEU A 566 -10.97 13.77 -1.81
CA LEU A 566 -11.80 13.55 -2.99
C LEU A 566 -11.95 12.06 -3.31
N ALA A 567 -10.87 11.27 -3.21
CA ALA A 567 -10.93 9.83 -3.43
C ALA A 567 -11.92 9.14 -2.47
N GLU A 568 -11.88 9.48 -1.17
CA GLU A 568 -12.87 8.95 -0.23
C GLU A 568 -14.30 9.42 -0.55
N ALA A 569 -14.49 10.69 -0.91
CA ALA A 569 -15.81 11.20 -1.28
C ALA A 569 -16.40 10.51 -2.51
N LEU A 570 -15.56 10.20 -3.52
CA LEU A 570 -15.95 9.46 -4.72
C LEU A 570 -16.34 8.01 -4.39
N ASP A 571 -15.61 7.34 -3.51
CA ASP A 571 -15.95 6.00 -3.02
C ASP A 571 -17.31 5.99 -2.30
N ILE A 572 -17.53 6.93 -1.38
CA ILE A 572 -18.81 7.08 -0.67
C ILE A 572 -19.95 7.37 -1.65
N ALA A 573 -19.76 8.32 -2.58
CA ALA A 573 -20.75 8.70 -3.58
C ALA A 573 -21.11 7.54 -4.52
N TYR A 574 -20.11 6.74 -4.91
CA TYR A 574 -20.31 5.55 -5.73
C TYR A 574 -21.15 4.50 -4.99
N ARG A 575 -20.77 4.17 -3.75
CA ARG A 575 -21.46 3.16 -2.94
C ARG A 575 -22.92 3.53 -2.67
N ILE A 576 -23.19 4.77 -2.25
CA ILE A 576 -24.57 5.20 -1.99
C ILE A 576 -25.41 5.22 -3.27
N SER A 577 -24.82 5.59 -4.41
CA SER A 577 -25.50 5.55 -5.71
C SER A 577 -25.90 4.13 -6.08
N LEU A 578 -25.01 3.15 -5.89
CA LEU A 578 -25.31 1.74 -6.15
C LEU A 578 -26.37 1.17 -5.21
N ILE A 579 -26.36 1.55 -3.94
CA ILE A 579 -27.41 1.17 -2.98
C ILE A 579 -28.75 1.72 -3.44
N ILE A 580 -28.81 2.99 -3.84
CA ILE A 580 -30.03 3.61 -4.38
C ILE A 580 -30.50 2.89 -5.64
N TRP A 581 -29.58 2.54 -6.56
CA TRP A 581 -29.91 1.84 -7.81
C TRP A 581 -30.30 0.37 -7.60
N ASN A 582 -29.95 -0.22 -6.45
CA ASN A 582 -30.42 -1.54 -6.08
C ASN A 582 -31.88 -1.51 -5.62
N GLU A 583 -32.31 -0.41 -5.00
CA GLU A 583 -33.68 -0.17 -4.56
C GLU A 583 -34.61 0.31 -5.69
N ILE A 584 -34.08 1.04 -6.67
CA ILE A 584 -34.82 1.55 -7.82
C ILE A 584 -34.53 0.66 -9.04
N SER A 585 -35.53 -0.07 -9.52
CA SER A 585 -35.38 -1.01 -10.65
C SER A 585 -35.23 -0.34 -12.02
N GLU A 586 -35.60 0.94 -12.14
CA GLU A 586 -35.77 1.67 -13.39
C GLU A 586 -34.44 1.98 -14.10
N PRO A 587 -33.36 2.42 -13.43
CA PRO A 587 -32.04 2.52 -14.06
C PRO A 587 -31.57 1.20 -14.69
N LEU A 588 -31.79 0.07 -14.00
CA LEU A 588 -31.43 -1.25 -14.50
C LEU A 588 -32.25 -1.61 -15.75
N GLN A 589 -33.56 -1.38 -15.71
CA GLN A 589 -34.45 -1.62 -16.87
C GLN A 589 -34.08 -0.73 -18.06
N LEU A 590 -33.68 0.53 -17.81
CA LEU A 590 -33.27 1.46 -18.86
C LEU A 590 -31.96 1.02 -19.53
N MET A 591 -30.98 0.57 -18.74
CA MET A 591 -29.73 0.00 -19.27
C MET A 591 -30.01 -1.27 -20.09
N GLN A 592 -30.91 -2.15 -19.63
CA GLN A 592 -31.32 -3.36 -20.38
C GLN A 592 -32.03 -3.05 -21.69
N LEU A 593 -32.88 -2.02 -21.68
CA LEU A 593 -33.54 -1.54 -22.88
C LEU A 593 -32.51 -0.98 -23.87
N TYR A 594 -31.60 -0.14 -23.41
CA TYR A 594 -30.51 0.39 -24.24
C TYR A 594 -29.68 -0.73 -24.86
N GLU A 595 -29.23 -1.70 -24.06
CA GLU A 595 -28.49 -2.88 -24.54
C GLU A 595 -29.28 -3.63 -25.62
N SER A 596 -30.57 -3.89 -25.39
CA SER A 596 -31.44 -4.59 -26.34
C SER A 596 -31.60 -3.82 -27.65
N LEU A 597 -31.65 -2.49 -27.60
CA LEU A 597 -31.78 -1.64 -28.77
C LEU A 597 -30.47 -1.56 -29.57
N VAL A 598 -29.32 -1.52 -28.90
CA VAL A 598 -27.99 -1.59 -29.53
C VAL A 598 -27.80 -2.95 -30.20
N HIS A 599 -28.03 -4.06 -29.49
CA HIS A 599 -27.86 -5.42 -30.01
C HIS A 599 -28.74 -5.72 -31.23
N LYS A 600 -30.00 -5.26 -31.20
CA LYS A 600 -30.94 -5.44 -32.31
C LYS A 600 -30.75 -4.41 -33.44
N LYS A 601 -29.75 -3.53 -33.33
CA LYS A 601 -29.43 -2.47 -34.30
C LYS A 601 -30.61 -1.53 -34.58
N TYR A 602 -31.43 -1.28 -33.55
CA TYR A 602 -32.51 -0.28 -33.61
C TYR A 602 -32.00 1.14 -33.33
N LEU A 603 -30.85 1.26 -32.66
CA LEU A 603 -30.14 2.53 -32.51
C LEU A 603 -29.15 2.68 -33.65
N GLN A 604 -29.25 3.78 -34.39
CA GLN A 604 -28.29 4.18 -35.42
C GLN A 604 -27.04 4.82 -34.82
N GLU A 605 -27.20 5.48 -33.67
CA GLU A 605 -26.13 6.13 -32.91
C GLU A 605 -26.30 5.79 -31.42
N ASP A 606 -25.18 5.75 -30.71
CA ASP A 606 -25.17 5.54 -29.26
C ASP A 606 -25.74 6.75 -28.52
N ILE A 607 -26.51 6.49 -27.45
CA ILE A 607 -26.94 7.54 -26.54
C ILE A 607 -25.84 7.72 -25.51
N ASN A 608 -24.97 8.71 -25.69
CA ASN A 608 -23.73 8.92 -24.92
C ASN A 608 -23.87 8.58 -23.42
N ARG A 609 -24.81 9.20 -22.68
CA ARG A 609 -24.96 8.93 -21.24
C ARG A 609 -25.35 7.49 -20.89
N LEU A 610 -26.17 6.83 -21.72
CA LEU A 610 -26.56 5.43 -21.49
C LEU A 610 -25.43 4.49 -21.90
N LYS A 611 -24.65 4.85 -22.92
CA LYS A 611 -23.41 4.17 -23.29
C LYS A 611 -22.39 4.24 -22.16
N ASP A 612 -22.16 5.43 -21.59
CA ASP A 612 -21.20 5.61 -20.50
C ASP A 612 -21.59 4.78 -19.26
N LEU A 613 -22.88 4.82 -18.90
CA LEU A 613 -23.42 4.02 -17.80
C LEU A 613 -23.35 2.52 -18.10
N HIS A 614 -23.66 2.12 -19.33
CA HIS A 614 -23.49 0.76 -19.79
C HIS A 614 -22.02 0.35 -19.65
N ASP A 615 -21.09 1.02 -20.31
CA ASP A 615 -19.66 0.67 -20.28
C ASP A 615 -19.06 0.66 -18.85
N MET A 616 -19.56 1.53 -17.96
CA MET A 616 -19.14 1.58 -16.55
C MET A 616 -19.67 0.42 -15.69
N PHE A 617 -20.89 -0.07 -15.94
CA PHE A 617 -21.55 -1.11 -15.13
C PHE A 617 -21.68 -2.47 -15.82
N TYR A 618 -21.29 -2.57 -17.10
CA TYR A 618 -21.41 -3.77 -17.93
C TYR A 618 -20.31 -4.81 -17.63
N ASP A 619 -20.11 -5.13 -16.34
CA ASP A 619 -19.29 -6.27 -15.92
C ASP A 619 -20.10 -7.24 -15.04
N LYS A 620 -19.88 -8.54 -15.28
CA LYS A 620 -20.43 -9.79 -14.68
C LYS A 620 -21.86 -9.73 -14.11
N SER A 621 -22.09 -8.87 -13.13
CA SER A 621 -23.36 -8.62 -12.46
C SER A 621 -24.50 -8.21 -13.41
N PHE A 622 -24.23 -7.37 -14.43
CA PHE A 622 -25.25 -6.98 -15.39
C PHE A 622 -25.60 -8.12 -16.37
N ALA A 623 -24.59 -8.79 -16.94
CA ALA A 623 -24.80 -9.91 -17.86
C ALA A 623 -25.48 -11.14 -17.20
N ASP A 624 -25.18 -11.41 -15.93
CA ASP A 624 -25.86 -12.45 -15.17
C ASP A 624 -27.29 -12.04 -14.81
N ALA A 625 -27.55 -10.77 -14.44
CA ALA A 625 -28.91 -10.25 -14.27
C ALA A 625 -29.74 -10.30 -15.57
N VAL A 626 -29.10 -10.11 -16.72
CA VAL A 626 -29.70 -10.24 -18.07
C VAL A 626 -30.06 -11.70 -18.39
N LYS A 627 -29.23 -12.68 -18.01
CA LYS A 627 -29.59 -14.11 -18.16
C LYS A 627 -30.76 -14.53 -17.30
N HIS A 628 -30.86 -13.99 -16.08
CA HIS A 628 -31.98 -14.29 -15.20
C HIS A 628 -33.30 -13.64 -15.67
N THR A 629 -33.27 -12.61 -16.52
CA THR A 629 -34.47 -11.89 -17.02
C THR A 629 -35.29 -12.60 -18.09
N GLU A 630 -34.75 -13.61 -18.80
CA GLU A 630 -35.59 -14.48 -19.63
C GLU A 630 -36.57 -15.32 -18.78
N HIS A 631 -36.22 -15.65 -17.54
CA HIS A 631 -37.14 -16.23 -16.57
C HIS A 631 -38.08 -15.19 -15.93
N TYR A 632 -37.66 -13.93 -15.76
CA TYR A 632 -38.46 -12.88 -15.13
C TYR A 632 -39.63 -12.38 -15.99
N ARG A 633 -39.60 -12.53 -17.32
CA ARG A 633 -40.73 -12.18 -18.21
C ARG A 633 -42.00 -13.00 -17.96
N LYS A 634 -41.93 -14.14 -17.27
CA LYS A 634 -43.10 -14.98 -16.95
C LYS A 634 -43.82 -14.58 -15.65
N ASN A 635 -43.20 -13.80 -14.77
CA ASN A 635 -43.86 -13.29 -13.57
C ASN A 635 -44.61 -12.00 -13.88
N LYS A 636 -45.86 -12.15 -14.35
CA LYS A 636 -46.89 -11.13 -14.16
C LYS A 636 -46.97 -10.86 -12.66
N TYR A 637 -46.95 -9.58 -12.29
CA TYR A 637 -46.79 -9.08 -10.92
C TYR A 637 -45.36 -9.26 -10.40
N PHE A 638 -44.73 -8.18 -9.93
CA PHE A 638 -43.76 -8.25 -8.84
C PHE A 638 -44.57 -8.62 -7.58
N PRO A 639 -44.65 -9.89 -7.13
CA PRO A 639 -45.49 -10.26 -6.01
C PRO A 639 -44.58 -10.56 -4.82
N GLY A 640 -44.34 -9.57 -3.96
CA GLY A 640 -44.02 -9.74 -2.53
C GLY A 640 -42.86 -10.61 -2.04
N SER A 641 -42.12 -11.36 -2.87
CA SER A 641 -41.14 -12.36 -2.41
C SER A 641 -39.77 -12.27 -3.07
N GLY A 642 -39.56 -11.28 -3.94
CA GLY A 642 -38.28 -10.95 -4.57
C GLY A 642 -37.93 -9.47 -4.48
N VAL A 643 -38.63 -8.73 -3.59
CA VAL A 643 -38.15 -7.43 -3.13
C VAL A 643 -36.80 -7.70 -2.45
N PRO A 644 -35.71 -6.95 -2.75
CA PRO A 644 -34.50 -7.02 -1.95
C PRO A 644 -34.92 -7.00 -0.50
N GLN A 645 -34.53 -8.02 0.27
CA GLN A 645 -34.89 -8.06 1.68
C GLN A 645 -34.36 -6.77 2.30
N ALA A 646 -35.29 -5.91 2.69
CA ALA A 646 -35.12 -4.70 3.47
C ALA A 646 -33.73 -4.58 4.11
N ARG A 647 -32.81 -3.83 3.49
CA ARG A 647 -31.63 -3.39 4.23
C ARG A 647 -32.15 -2.55 5.38
N THR A 648 -32.07 -3.09 6.60
CA THR A 648 -32.35 -2.31 7.80
C THR A 648 -31.15 -1.38 7.93
N LEU A 649 -31.22 -0.21 7.30
CA LEU A 649 -30.24 0.86 7.45
C LEU A 649 -30.44 1.40 8.86
N SER A 650 -29.93 0.65 9.85
CA SER A 650 -30.15 0.96 11.23
C SER A 650 -29.30 2.17 11.61
N ARG A 651 -29.89 3.12 12.33
CA ARG A 651 -29.16 4.13 13.11
C ARG A 651 -28.15 3.50 14.10
N SER A 652 -28.21 2.19 14.33
CA SER A 652 -27.25 1.39 15.10
C SER A 652 -26.07 0.83 14.30
N ALA A 653 -26.00 0.99 12.96
CA ALA A 653 -24.82 0.60 12.19
C ALA A 653 -23.63 1.41 12.73
N THR A 654 -22.72 0.74 13.42
CA THR A 654 -21.62 1.37 14.14
C THR A 654 -20.64 2.05 13.18
N GLU A 655 -20.67 1.70 11.88
CA GLU A 655 -19.71 2.16 10.88
C GLU A 655 -20.37 2.62 9.56
N LEU A 656 -19.87 3.73 8.98
CA LEU A 656 -20.25 4.21 7.64
C LEU A 656 -19.94 3.16 6.55
N GLU A 657 -18.93 2.32 6.78
CA GLU A 657 -18.49 1.28 5.84
C GLU A 657 -19.46 0.09 5.82
N GLU A 658 -19.98 -0.32 6.98
CA GLU A 658 -21.06 -1.31 7.07
C GLU A 658 -22.31 -0.81 6.34
N TRP A 659 -22.67 0.46 6.56
CA TRP A 659 -23.79 1.12 5.88
C TRP A 659 -23.64 1.13 4.35
N LEU A 660 -22.42 1.37 3.86
CA LEU A 660 -22.08 1.47 2.45
C LEU A 660 -21.57 0.14 1.84
N SER A 661 -21.77 -0.98 2.51
CA SER A 661 -21.42 -2.29 1.96
C SER A 661 -22.20 -2.57 0.68
N LEU A 662 -21.57 -3.18 -0.32
CA LEU A 662 -22.23 -3.59 -1.57
C LEU A 662 -22.60 -5.08 -1.58
N GLU A 663 -22.29 -5.82 -0.51
CA GLU A 663 -22.46 -7.29 -0.48
C GLU A 663 -23.93 -7.71 -0.50
N GLU A 664 -24.80 -6.90 0.09
CA GLU A 664 -26.25 -7.15 0.14
C GLU A 664 -26.98 -6.71 -1.14
N ASN A 665 -26.32 -6.01 -2.06
CA ASN A 665 -26.94 -5.63 -3.33
C ASN A 665 -27.28 -6.89 -4.13
N VAL A 666 -28.44 -6.90 -4.77
CA VAL A 666 -28.91 -8.04 -5.58
C VAL A 666 -28.35 -7.95 -7.00
N PHE A 667 -28.37 -6.75 -7.59
CA PHE A 667 -28.11 -6.57 -9.02
C PHE A 667 -26.77 -5.92 -9.35
N LEU A 668 -26.35 -4.91 -8.57
CA LEU A 668 -25.16 -4.12 -8.85
C LEU A 668 -24.12 -4.31 -7.75
N ARG A 669 -23.16 -5.21 -8.01
CA ARG A 669 -22.05 -5.56 -7.11
C ARG A 669 -20.69 -5.17 -7.68
N SER A 670 -20.65 -4.48 -8.82
CA SER A 670 -19.40 -4.09 -9.47
C SER A 670 -18.58 -3.21 -8.52
N LYS A 671 -17.33 -3.60 -8.28
CA LYS A 671 -16.40 -2.87 -7.43
C LYS A 671 -15.34 -2.21 -8.32
N PRO A 672 -15.28 -0.87 -8.41
CA PRO A 672 -14.21 -0.18 -9.13
C PRO A 672 -12.87 -0.38 -8.41
N ASN A 673 -11.75 -0.16 -9.12
CA ASN A 673 -10.41 -0.34 -8.53
C ASN A 673 -10.22 0.46 -7.24
N LEU A 674 -10.72 1.69 -7.17
CA LEU A 674 -10.65 2.53 -5.96
C LEU A 674 -11.24 1.82 -4.74
N LEU A 675 -12.42 1.22 -4.92
CA LEU A 675 -13.15 0.52 -3.88
C LEU A 675 -12.44 -0.78 -3.48
N LEU A 676 -11.90 -1.51 -4.46
CA LEU A 676 -11.03 -2.67 -4.19
C LEU A 676 -9.78 -2.25 -3.41
N PHE A 677 -9.09 -1.18 -3.81
CA PHE A 677 -7.90 -0.72 -3.07
C PHE A 677 -8.24 -0.44 -1.62
N ARG A 678 -9.35 0.27 -1.34
CA ARG A 678 -9.77 0.56 0.04
C ARG A 678 -10.09 -0.71 0.84
N GLU A 679 -10.85 -1.65 0.27
CA GLU A 679 -11.23 -2.91 0.95
C GLU A 679 -10.04 -3.79 1.33
N TYR A 680 -8.94 -3.71 0.57
CA TYR A 680 -7.70 -4.42 0.88
C TYR A 680 -6.67 -3.54 1.62
N ASP A 681 -7.13 -2.49 2.30
CA ASP A 681 -6.29 -1.54 3.06
C ASP A 681 -5.15 -0.97 2.19
N TRP A 682 -5.49 -0.58 0.97
CA TRP A 682 -4.61 -0.02 -0.06
C TRP A 682 -3.48 -0.95 -0.52
N ARG A 683 -3.51 -2.24 -0.13
CA ARG A 683 -2.56 -3.28 -0.55
C ARG A 683 -3.01 -3.90 -1.87
N PHE A 684 -2.74 -3.21 -2.98
CA PHE A 684 -3.18 -3.65 -4.31
C PHE A 684 -2.67 -5.04 -4.72
N TRP A 685 -1.52 -5.47 -4.18
CA TRP A 685 -0.95 -6.81 -4.43
C TRP A 685 -1.64 -7.93 -3.64
N CYS A 686 -2.51 -7.59 -2.67
CA CYS A 686 -3.35 -8.55 -1.95
C CYS A 686 -4.72 -8.75 -2.63
N ILE A 687 -5.01 -8.03 -3.72
CA ILE A 687 -6.28 -8.17 -4.44
C ILE A 687 -6.27 -9.50 -5.19
N PRO A 688 -7.24 -10.40 -4.94
CA PRO A 688 -7.38 -11.65 -5.68
C PRO A 688 -7.54 -11.44 -7.19
N GLU A 689 -6.90 -12.30 -7.99
CA GLU A 689 -6.94 -12.22 -9.46
C GLU A 689 -8.37 -12.30 -10.04
N ASP A 690 -9.28 -13.02 -9.37
CA ASP A 690 -10.67 -13.18 -9.82
C ASP A 690 -11.50 -11.89 -9.69
N LYS A 691 -11.08 -10.97 -8.82
CA LYS A 691 -11.67 -9.64 -8.58
C LYS A 691 -10.99 -8.53 -9.37
N MET A 692 -9.79 -8.77 -9.91
CA MET A 692 -9.02 -7.76 -10.64
C MET A 692 -9.67 -7.46 -12.00
N ILE A 693 -9.80 -6.18 -12.34
CA ILE A 693 -10.38 -5.72 -13.61
C ILE A 693 -9.31 -5.88 -14.72
N PRO A 694 -9.49 -6.79 -15.71
CA PRO A 694 -8.48 -7.07 -16.73
C PRO A 694 -8.02 -5.86 -17.53
N ASN A 695 -8.96 -4.97 -17.90
CA ASN A 695 -8.67 -3.79 -18.71
C ASN A 695 -8.09 -2.61 -17.91
N SER A 696 -7.96 -2.75 -16.59
CA SER A 696 -7.30 -1.73 -15.77
C SER A 696 -5.78 -1.71 -16.02
N LEU A 697 -5.12 -0.63 -15.58
CA LEU A 697 -3.65 -0.54 -15.63
C LEU A 697 -3.00 -1.69 -14.84
N LEU A 698 -3.54 -2.02 -13.66
CA LEU A 698 -3.07 -3.11 -12.82
C LEU A 698 -3.32 -4.47 -13.49
N GLY A 699 -4.53 -4.71 -13.98
CA GLY A 699 -4.88 -5.94 -14.70
C GLY A 699 -4.01 -6.16 -15.93
N SER A 700 -3.80 -5.12 -16.73
CA SER A 700 -2.92 -5.16 -17.91
C SER A 700 -1.47 -5.47 -17.54
N LEU A 701 -0.98 -4.95 -16.42
CA LEU A 701 0.37 -5.26 -15.92
C LEU A 701 0.51 -6.73 -15.52
N TYR A 702 -0.47 -7.28 -14.80
CA TYR A 702 -0.47 -8.69 -14.42
C TYR A 702 -0.61 -9.62 -15.63
N ILE A 703 -1.46 -9.27 -16.61
CA ILE A 703 -1.59 -10.02 -17.87
C ILE A 703 -0.26 -10.08 -18.62
N VAL A 704 0.46 -8.96 -18.75
CA VAL A 704 1.77 -8.94 -19.44
C VAL A 704 2.83 -9.79 -18.72
N GLN A 705 2.71 -9.93 -17.40
CA GLN A 705 3.62 -10.73 -16.58
C GLN A 705 3.21 -12.21 -16.47
N THR A 706 1.98 -12.55 -16.89
CA THR A 706 1.48 -13.91 -16.81
C THR A 706 2.30 -14.83 -17.71
N LYS A 707 2.64 -16.02 -17.20
CA LYS A 707 3.42 -17.02 -17.94
C LYS A 707 2.71 -17.39 -19.24
N ARG A 708 3.49 -17.48 -20.32
CA ARG A 708 3.00 -17.75 -21.67
C ARG A 708 3.79 -18.84 -22.36
N THR A 709 3.09 -19.65 -23.14
CA THR A 709 3.66 -20.64 -24.06
C THR A 709 3.38 -20.19 -25.49
N VAL A 710 4.31 -20.44 -26.40
CA VAL A 710 4.13 -20.15 -27.82
C VAL A 710 4.03 -21.48 -28.55
N ASP A 711 2.94 -21.68 -29.28
CA ASP A 711 2.78 -22.86 -30.13
C ASP A 711 3.86 -22.82 -31.23
N PRO A 712 4.79 -23.80 -31.28
CA PRO A 712 5.89 -23.79 -32.25
C PRO A 712 5.42 -23.98 -33.71
N ALA A 713 4.24 -24.56 -33.94
CA ALA A 713 3.70 -24.79 -35.27
C ALA A 713 2.88 -23.59 -35.78
N THR A 714 2.15 -22.90 -34.92
CA THR A 714 1.26 -21.79 -35.33
C THR A 714 1.74 -20.41 -34.92
N GLY A 715 2.77 -20.30 -34.08
CA GLY A 715 3.27 -19.03 -33.53
C GLY A 715 2.29 -18.32 -32.59
N LYS A 716 1.20 -18.99 -32.18
CA LYS A 716 0.14 -18.39 -31.35
C LYS A 716 0.52 -18.45 -29.89
N ILE A 717 0.20 -17.39 -29.16
CA ILE A 717 0.45 -17.32 -27.72
C ILE A 717 -0.69 -18.02 -26.99
N ARG A 718 -0.35 -18.76 -25.94
CA ARG A 718 -1.30 -19.32 -24.99
C ARG A 718 -0.85 -19.00 -23.57
N PHE A 719 -1.69 -18.26 -22.86
CA PHE A 719 -1.48 -17.96 -21.45
C PHE A 719 -1.76 -19.16 -20.57
N GLU A 720 -1.09 -19.20 -19.42
CA GLU A 720 -1.51 -20.04 -18.29
C GLU A 720 -2.95 -19.71 -17.87
N ASP A 721 -3.71 -20.74 -17.48
CA ASP A 721 -5.14 -20.62 -17.15
C ASP A 721 -5.36 -20.05 -15.74
N THR A 722 -4.89 -18.81 -15.52
CA THR A 722 -5.14 -18.05 -14.30
C THR A 722 -6.55 -17.46 -14.27
N ASP A 723 -7.05 -17.06 -13.11
CA ASP A 723 -8.40 -16.51 -12.98
C ASP A 723 -8.52 -15.13 -13.64
N LEU A 724 -7.44 -14.33 -13.62
CA LEU A 724 -7.35 -13.07 -14.36
C LEU A 724 -7.48 -13.31 -15.87
N ILE A 725 -6.77 -14.31 -16.42
CA ILE A 725 -6.84 -14.64 -17.85
C ILE A 725 -8.21 -15.21 -18.22
N LYS A 726 -8.80 -16.07 -17.38
CA LYS A 726 -10.19 -16.53 -17.57
C LYS A 726 -11.17 -15.36 -17.61
N ASN A 727 -11.00 -14.37 -16.73
CA ASN A 727 -11.81 -13.15 -16.72
C ASN A 727 -11.59 -12.31 -17.97
N ALA A 728 -10.34 -12.10 -18.39
CA ALA A 728 -9.98 -11.38 -19.61
C ALA A 728 -10.63 -12.02 -20.85
N ARG A 729 -10.53 -13.35 -20.99
CA ARG A 729 -11.18 -14.11 -22.07
C ARG A 729 -12.70 -13.98 -22.06
N LYS A 730 -13.32 -13.93 -20.87
CA LYS A 730 -14.77 -13.74 -20.72
C LYS A 730 -15.21 -12.33 -21.12
N GLN A 731 -14.49 -11.28 -20.71
CA GLN A 731 -14.77 -9.90 -21.11
C GLN A 731 -14.53 -9.66 -22.61
N ASN A 732 -13.54 -10.33 -23.20
CA ASN A 732 -13.23 -10.22 -24.63
C ASN A 732 -14.21 -10.93 -25.58
N ARG A 733 -15.24 -11.62 -25.06
CA ARG A 733 -16.24 -12.34 -25.87
C ARG A 733 -16.98 -11.45 -26.88
N MET A 734 -16.92 -10.13 -26.74
CA MET A 734 -17.55 -9.18 -27.65
C MET A 734 -16.69 -8.75 -28.84
N ASN A 735 -15.35 -8.86 -28.79
CA ASN A 735 -14.50 -8.24 -29.83
C ASN A 735 -13.43 -9.16 -30.47
N TYR A 736 -12.72 -10.04 -29.74
CA TYR A 736 -11.67 -10.91 -30.34
C TYR A 736 -11.48 -12.21 -29.56
N ARG A 737 -11.16 -13.31 -30.26
CA ARG A 737 -11.27 -14.70 -29.75
C ARG A 737 -9.94 -15.34 -29.28
N ASP A 738 -8.81 -14.66 -29.29
CA ASP A 738 -7.51 -15.29 -28.98
C ASP A 738 -6.68 -14.55 -27.92
N ASP A 739 -5.78 -15.30 -27.28
CA ASP A 739 -4.84 -14.81 -26.26
C ASP A 739 -3.89 -13.74 -26.84
N ASP A 740 -3.63 -13.76 -28.16
CA ASP A 740 -2.85 -12.73 -28.87
C ASP A 740 -3.53 -11.35 -28.80
N SER A 741 -4.86 -11.29 -28.86
CA SER A 741 -5.63 -10.04 -28.69
C SER A 741 -5.60 -9.52 -27.26
N ILE A 742 -5.64 -10.42 -26.27
CA ILE A 742 -5.54 -10.08 -24.84
C ILE A 742 -4.17 -9.47 -24.56
N LEU A 743 -3.10 -10.13 -25.02
CA LEU A 743 -1.74 -9.61 -24.87
C LEU A 743 -1.57 -8.26 -25.56
N ARG A 744 -2.00 -8.14 -26.83
CA ARG A 744 -1.88 -6.88 -27.58
C ARG A 744 -2.55 -5.72 -26.85
N ARG A 745 -3.76 -5.93 -26.31
CA ARG A 745 -4.44 -4.88 -25.53
C ARG A 745 -3.69 -4.55 -24.25
N ALA A 746 -3.26 -5.55 -23.49
CA ALA A 746 -2.51 -5.33 -22.25
C ALA A 746 -1.16 -4.62 -22.51
N GLU A 747 -0.49 -4.93 -23.62
CA GLU A 747 0.72 -4.26 -24.08
C GLU A 747 0.47 -2.84 -24.58
N ILE A 748 -0.66 -2.58 -25.25
CA ILE A 748 -1.08 -1.22 -25.63
C ILE A 748 -1.28 -0.38 -24.37
N THR A 749 -2.08 -0.85 -23.41
CA THR A 749 -2.30 -0.16 -22.13
C THR A 749 -0.99 0.10 -21.39
N ASN A 750 -0.09 -0.90 -21.34
CA ASN A 750 1.24 -0.74 -20.75
C ASN A 750 2.17 0.20 -21.55
N ARG A 751 2.06 0.24 -22.87
CA ARG A 751 2.82 1.18 -23.71
C ARG A 751 2.35 2.60 -23.52
N TRP A 752 1.05 2.85 -23.39
CA TRP A 752 0.52 4.17 -23.02
C TRP A 752 1.03 4.62 -21.66
N ARG A 753 1.11 3.70 -20.68
CA ARG A 753 1.78 3.97 -19.41
C ARG A 753 3.24 4.39 -19.61
N ILE A 754 4.00 3.62 -20.40
CA ILE A 754 5.43 3.90 -20.63
C ILE A 754 5.63 5.18 -21.45
N LYS A 755 4.79 5.49 -22.43
CA LYS A 755 4.87 6.71 -23.24
C LYS A 755 4.46 7.94 -22.45
N GLY A 756 3.40 7.85 -21.64
CA GLY A 756 3.05 8.87 -20.65
C GLY A 756 4.17 9.08 -19.62
N MET A 757 4.93 8.01 -19.31
CA MET A 757 6.13 8.07 -18.48
C MET A 757 7.42 8.48 -19.20
N LYS A 758 7.54 8.36 -20.54
CA LYS A 758 8.73 8.74 -21.32
C LYS A 758 8.63 10.15 -21.89
N GLY A 759 7.41 10.64 -22.15
CA GLY A 759 7.15 12.07 -22.21
C GLY A 759 7.36 12.80 -20.87
N LEU A 760 7.91 12.12 -19.85
CA LEU A 760 8.50 12.70 -18.63
C LEU A 760 10.01 12.99 -18.79
N GLU A 761 10.68 12.52 -19.85
CA GLU A 761 12.15 12.62 -20.02
C GLU A 761 12.58 13.52 -21.21
N GLU A 762 11.69 13.86 -22.14
CA GLU A 762 12.01 14.77 -23.26
C GLU A 762 11.39 16.17 -23.05
N PRO A 763 12.15 17.28 -23.22
CA PRO A 763 11.58 18.61 -23.28
C PRO A 763 10.74 18.75 -24.56
N LEU A 764 9.53 19.29 -24.45
CA LEU A 764 8.69 19.59 -25.61
C LEU A 764 9.32 20.72 -26.45
N PRO A 765 9.14 20.73 -27.79
CA PRO A 765 9.56 21.84 -28.64
C PRO A 765 8.86 23.14 -28.20
N SER A 766 9.53 24.28 -28.40
CA SER A 766 9.00 25.57 -27.99
C SER A 766 7.66 25.87 -28.67
N ILE A 767 6.76 26.54 -27.95
CA ILE A 767 5.44 26.99 -28.41
C ILE A 767 5.52 27.86 -29.69
N ALA A 768 6.71 28.34 -30.07
CA ALA A 768 6.91 29.11 -31.29
C ALA A 768 6.89 28.27 -32.59
N ASP A 769 7.01 26.94 -32.50
CA ASP A 769 7.11 26.06 -33.69
C ASP A 769 5.81 25.29 -34.00
N LEU A 770 4.74 25.49 -33.22
CA LEU A 770 3.43 24.89 -33.49
C LEU A 770 2.59 25.85 -34.34
N ASP A 771 2.64 25.68 -35.65
CA ASP A 771 1.74 26.34 -36.59
C ASP A 771 0.31 25.80 -36.41
N ILE A 772 -0.50 26.52 -35.64
CA ILE A 772 -1.85 26.14 -35.16
C ILE A 772 -2.85 25.87 -36.32
N ALA A 773 -2.51 26.24 -37.56
CA ALA A 773 -3.36 25.97 -38.71
C ALA A 773 -3.14 24.58 -39.35
N ALA A 774 -1.95 23.96 -39.19
CA ALA A 774 -1.63 22.70 -39.84
C ALA A 774 -2.06 21.45 -39.03
N SER A 775 -2.16 21.55 -37.69
CA SER A 775 -2.50 20.41 -36.83
C SER A 775 -3.98 19.99 -36.86
N THR A 776 -4.86 20.83 -37.41
CA THR A 776 -6.29 20.52 -37.56
C THR A 776 -6.60 19.57 -38.72
N GLN A 777 -5.70 19.42 -39.72
CA GLN A 777 -5.90 18.47 -40.83
C GLN A 777 -5.31 17.08 -40.55
N ASP A 778 -4.22 16.99 -39.80
CA ASP A 778 -3.62 15.69 -39.45
C ASP A 778 -4.36 14.94 -38.33
N PHE A 779 -5.23 15.63 -37.56
CA PHE A 779 -6.08 15.00 -36.54
C PHE A 779 -7.36 14.36 -37.11
N GLN A 780 -7.75 14.65 -38.36
CA GLN A 780 -8.94 14.05 -38.98
C GLN A 780 -8.66 12.75 -39.73
N HIS A 781 -7.41 12.50 -40.15
CA HIS A 781 -7.09 11.30 -40.95
C HIS A 781 -6.72 10.05 -40.12
N THR A 782 -6.45 10.18 -38.82
CA THR A 782 -6.15 9.04 -37.92
C THR A 782 -7.38 8.48 -37.18
N ILE A 783 -8.58 9.02 -37.43
CA ILE A 783 -9.82 8.62 -36.73
C ILE A 783 -10.46 7.34 -37.31
N ASN A 784 -10.01 6.84 -38.46
CA ASN A 784 -10.73 5.75 -39.14
C ASN A 784 -10.29 4.32 -38.78
N ASP A 785 -9.23 4.08 -38.00
CA ASP A 785 -8.78 2.72 -37.67
C ASP A 785 -8.44 2.46 -36.17
N ASP A 786 -8.63 3.43 -35.27
CA ASP A 786 -8.36 3.27 -33.83
C ASP A 786 -9.65 3.40 -32.97
N PRO A 787 -9.83 2.59 -31.91
CA PRO A 787 -11.01 2.68 -31.07
C PRO A 787 -11.03 4.02 -30.32
N PRO A 788 -12.21 4.65 -30.15
CA PRO A 788 -12.33 6.04 -29.75
C PRO A 788 -11.79 6.30 -28.34
N LEU A 789 -11.09 7.42 -28.23
CA LEU A 789 -10.55 8.12 -27.04
C LEU A 789 -11.56 8.41 -25.91
N SER A 790 -12.75 7.80 -25.90
CA SER A 790 -13.84 8.10 -24.95
C SER A 790 -13.76 7.37 -23.61
N ILE A 791 -12.72 6.56 -23.34
CA ILE A 791 -12.68 5.69 -22.14
C ILE A 791 -11.80 6.25 -21.00
N PHE A 792 -11.08 7.36 -21.18
CA PHE A 792 -10.13 7.83 -20.15
C PHE A 792 -10.22 9.32 -19.78
N THR A 793 -11.38 9.96 -19.98
CA THR A 793 -11.65 11.36 -19.58
C THR A 793 -12.73 11.52 -18.50
N VAL A 794 -12.85 10.55 -17.58
CA VAL A 794 -13.55 10.74 -16.30
C VAL A 794 -12.72 10.22 -15.15
#